data_AF-A0A4Y8CI86-F1
#
_entry.id   AF-A0A4Y8CI86-F1
#
_cell.length_a   1.000
_cell.length_b   1.000
_cell.length_c   1.000
_cell.angle_alpha   90.00
_cell.angle_beta   90.00
_cell.angle_gamma   90.00
#
_symmetry.space_group_name_H-M   'P 1'
#
loop_
_entity.id
_entity.type
_entity.pdbx_description
1 polymer ?
#
loop_
_entity_poly.entity_id
_entity_poly.type
_entity_poly.pdbx_seq_one_letter_code
_entity_poly.pdbx_strand_id
1 'polypeptide(L)'
;MPSIETPSNPTTTGKMAENKNSIKVLDDLMSKLSVSKEQTDINAATHNLAIFINGNIEENDAPTKTVDALKKQLANKKDANVRERALNAIQAIAEHSEVSAAVEPYLVVLLSSVLNAVGDKMVPVKNAAQAAALAIVKAVNPNAVKAVLPPIIKSILEAQKWPEKMTGLDCIEALVESAPTQLAFRVPDLIPVVSESMWDTKPEVKKRAYGIMEKVCGLIVNKDIERFIPELIKCIAKPENVPETIHLLGATTFVTDVHEPTLAIMVPLLDRGLSERETAIKRKSAVIIDNMCKLVEDPNIVAAFLPKLMPGLIKNYENLADPEAREKTKQGLDTIKRVGAVGADGKIPEPSNAGQVSTVEAILKDVLSSNKNALKFEPIITYIAAIAGQLIDEKDADSHSWTSNLKPFAVALTGEKEAQSVVDNLRKRASPGAEAEDAEEADDEEGEDLCNCTFNLAYGAKILLNQTHLRLKRGQRYGLCGPNGSGKSTLMRAINNEQVEGFPKKSEVKTVFVEHDLDSADTEQTTIAWTMKKLKEVGVETSQEEVEKQLSEFGFTSEMTNNLITALSGGWKMKLALCRAVFESPDILLLDEPTNHLDVKNVKWLEEYLQNSPCTSIIVSHDSAFLDNVCQHIIHYERYKLKRYRGNLKEFVKKCPQAKSYYELGASEMEFKFPEPGFLEGVKTKAKAIVRVSKMSFQYEGTPKPQISDISFQCSLGSRIAVIGPNGAGKSTLINVLTGELIPTVGEVYTHENIRIAYIKQHAFAHIDHHLEKTPSEYIQWRFQTGEDRETMDRANKIVTDEDEKAMDKIYKIEGSQRRVIGIHSRRKFKNSYEYECSFALGENVGMKNERWVPMMTADNAWIPRTEILASHQKMVAEVDQKEALASGQFRPLVRKEIEQHCANFGLDAELVSHSRMLGLSGGQRVKVVLAACSWQRPHLIVLDEPTNYLDRDSLGALSKVLKSFEGGVIIITHSAEFTKNITEEVWAVLDGKMVASGHNWVQGQGSGPRLKGDDAEEEEKFDAMGNKIVSTKKKAKLSSAELRKKKKDRMARRKRGEEVFTDEDE
;
A
#
# COMPACT_ATOMS: atom_id res chain seq x y z
N MET A 1 -51.11 -54.22 5.83
CA MET A 1 -52.49 -54.12 5.28
C MET A 1 -52.50 -53.03 4.21
N PRO A 2 -53.36 -53.16 3.19
CA PRO A 2 -53.13 -52.72 1.81
C PRO A 2 -53.60 -51.28 1.49
N SER A 3 -53.14 -50.79 0.32
CA SER A 3 -53.75 -49.80 -0.61
C SER A 3 -54.32 -48.48 -0.06
N ILE A 4 -53.67 -47.37 -0.42
CA ILE A 4 -54.33 -46.06 -0.52
C ILE A 4 -54.32 -45.65 -2.00
N GLU A 5 -55.52 -45.60 -2.57
CA GLU A 5 -55.83 -45.10 -3.91
C GLU A 5 -55.46 -43.62 -4.03
N THR A 6 -54.91 -43.25 -5.17
CA THR A 6 -54.70 -41.86 -5.59
C THR A 6 -56.05 -41.17 -5.83
N PRO A 7 -56.31 -39.97 -5.28
CA PRO A 7 -57.52 -39.24 -5.62
C PRO A 7 -57.39 -38.61 -7.02
N SER A 8 -58.43 -38.79 -7.81
CA SER A 8 -58.62 -38.23 -9.14
C SER A 8 -58.89 -36.71 -9.09
N ASN A 9 -58.33 -35.98 -10.06
CA ASN A 9 -58.51 -34.53 -10.26
C ASN A 9 -60.01 -34.15 -10.34
N PRO A 10 -60.49 -33.18 -9.54
CA PRO A 10 -61.84 -32.66 -9.72
C PRO A 10 -61.88 -31.69 -10.92
N THR A 11 -62.95 -31.82 -11.70
CA THR A 11 -63.27 -31.04 -12.90
C THR A 11 -63.54 -29.56 -12.61
N THR A 12 -63.26 -28.73 -13.63
CA THR A 12 -63.23 -27.25 -13.67
C THR A 12 -64.50 -26.54 -13.21
N THR A 13 -65.63 -27.23 -13.05
CA THR A 13 -66.91 -26.67 -12.59
C THR A 13 -67.05 -26.61 -11.05
N GLY A 14 -66.25 -27.37 -10.29
CA GLY A 14 -66.28 -27.36 -8.82
C GLY A 14 -65.61 -26.12 -8.19
N LYS A 15 -64.57 -25.58 -8.84
CA LYS A 15 -63.77 -24.46 -8.32
C LYS A 15 -64.56 -23.13 -8.22
N MET A 16 -65.46 -22.84 -9.15
CA MET A 16 -66.25 -21.59 -9.12
C MET A 16 -67.28 -21.52 -7.97
N ALA A 17 -67.71 -22.66 -7.42
CA ALA A 17 -68.71 -22.72 -6.35
C ALA A 17 -68.10 -22.55 -4.94
N GLU A 18 -66.85 -23.00 -4.72
CA GLU A 18 -66.10 -22.75 -3.49
C GLU A 18 -65.68 -21.27 -3.38
N ASN A 19 -65.36 -20.61 -4.50
CA ASN A 19 -64.84 -19.24 -4.55
C ASN A 19 -65.83 -18.14 -4.15
N LYS A 20 -67.12 -18.27 -4.50
CA LYS A 20 -68.17 -17.33 -4.05
C LYS A 20 -68.42 -17.38 -2.54
N ASN A 21 -68.07 -18.50 -1.90
CA ASN A 21 -68.12 -18.63 -0.45
C ASN A 21 -66.91 -17.95 0.21
N SER A 22 -65.73 -17.96 -0.41
CA SER A 22 -64.51 -17.33 0.13
C SER A 22 -64.63 -15.81 0.32
N ILE A 23 -65.19 -15.07 -0.64
CA ILE A 23 -65.40 -13.61 -0.51
C ILE A 23 -66.43 -13.29 0.59
N LYS A 24 -67.52 -14.07 0.66
CA LYS A 24 -68.52 -13.92 1.74
C LYS A 24 -67.92 -14.22 3.11
N VAL A 25 -67.06 -15.23 3.22
CA VAL A 25 -66.36 -15.57 4.46
C VAL A 25 -65.43 -14.44 4.88
N LEU A 26 -64.70 -13.81 3.94
CA LEU A 26 -63.89 -12.63 4.23
C LEU A 26 -64.72 -11.43 4.71
N ASP A 27 -65.87 -11.16 4.07
CA ASP A 27 -66.80 -10.11 4.50
C ASP A 27 -67.37 -10.38 5.91
N ASP A 28 -67.73 -11.64 6.20
CA ASP A 28 -68.23 -12.07 7.51
C ASP A 28 -67.14 -11.96 8.60
N LEU A 29 -65.90 -12.34 8.28
CA LEU A 29 -64.75 -12.20 9.18
C LEU A 29 -64.43 -10.73 9.46
N MET A 30 -64.48 -9.87 8.44
CA MET A 30 -64.29 -8.42 8.60
C MET A 30 -65.42 -7.76 9.41
N SER A 31 -66.65 -8.23 9.25
CA SER A 31 -67.79 -7.80 10.06
C SER A 31 -67.62 -8.22 11.53
N LYS A 32 -67.23 -9.49 11.78
CA LYS A 32 -66.92 -9.99 13.13
C LYS A 32 -65.80 -9.22 13.81
N LEU A 33 -64.73 -8.90 13.08
CA LEU A 33 -63.61 -8.08 13.57
C LEU A 33 -64.09 -6.70 14.05
N SER A 34 -65.03 -6.11 13.32
CA SER A 34 -65.57 -4.77 13.59
C SER A 34 -66.54 -4.73 14.77
N VAL A 35 -67.41 -5.75 14.91
CA VAL A 35 -68.58 -5.70 15.80
C VAL A 35 -68.37 -6.46 17.11
N SER A 36 -67.48 -7.46 17.14
CA SER A 36 -67.35 -8.34 18.30
C SER A 36 -66.78 -7.63 19.53
N LYS A 37 -67.24 -8.04 20.72
CA LYS A 37 -66.84 -7.49 22.02
C LYS A 37 -65.91 -8.42 22.81
N GLU A 38 -65.93 -9.71 22.52
CA GLU A 38 -65.11 -10.73 23.17
C GLU A 38 -63.73 -10.83 22.52
N GLN A 39 -62.66 -10.77 23.33
CA GLN A 39 -61.28 -10.77 22.82
C GLN A 39 -60.92 -12.10 22.12
N THR A 40 -61.46 -13.22 22.59
CA THR A 40 -61.27 -14.54 21.97
C THR A 40 -61.79 -14.59 20.54
N ASP A 41 -62.97 -14.01 20.31
CA ASP A 41 -63.60 -13.98 18.99
C ASP A 41 -62.87 -13.04 18.04
N ILE A 42 -62.34 -11.93 18.56
CA ILE A 42 -61.53 -10.98 17.78
C ILE A 42 -60.22 -11.64 17.34
N ASN A 43 -59.54 -12.35 18.24
CA ASN A 43 -58.30 -13.04 17.92
C ASN A 43 -58.54 -14.17 16.91
N ALA A 44 -59.61 -14.95 17.08
CA ALA A 44 -59.99 -16.01 16.14
C ALA A 44 -60.36 -15.43 14.76
N ALA A 45 -61.13 -14.33 14.72
CA ALA A 45 -61.46 -13.66 13.46
C ALA A 45 -60.21 -13.11 12.75
N THR A 46 -59.27 -12.54 13.51
CA THR A 46 -57.98 -12.03 13.01
C THR A 46 -57.15 -13.15 12.38
N HIS A 47 -56.99 -14.28 13.08
CA HIS A 47 -56.21 -15.41 12.57
C HIS A 47 -56.86 -16.07 11.36
N ASN A 48 -58.18 -16.27 11.40
CA ASN A 48 -58.91 -16.81 10.26
C ASN A 48 -58.87 -15.88 9.05
N LEU A 49 -58.90 -14.55 9.26
CA LEU A 49 -58.76 -13.58 8.17
C LEU A 49 -57.40 -13.74 7.48
N ALA A 50 -56.32 -13.91 8.25
CA ALA A 50 -54.98 -14.15 7.72
C ALA A 50 -54.87 -15.45 6.91
N ILE A 51 -55.47 -16.54 7.39
CA ILE A 51 -55.50 -17.83 6.69
C ILE A 51 -56.28 -17.72 5.37
N PHE A 52 -57.48 -17.13 5.41
CA PHE A 52 -58.34 -17.06 4.24
C PHE A 52 -57.84 -16.09 3.17
N ILE A 53 -57.27 -14.94 3.57
CA ILE A 53 -56.78 -13.95 2.59
C ILE A 53 -55.52 -14.43 1.88
N ASN A 54 -54.66 -15.19 2.56
CA ASN A 54 -53.43 -15.77 1.99
C ASN A 54 -53.66 -17.14 1.32
N GLY A 55 -54.88 -17.70 1.42
CA GLY A 55 -55.25 -18.93 0.73
C GLY A 55 -55.39 -18.77 -0.78
N ASN A 56 -55.73 -19.87 -1.46
CA ASN A 56 -55.95 -19.87 -2.91
C ASN A 56 -57.18 -19.02 -3.28
N ILE A 57 -56.93 -17.85 -3.87
CA ILE A 57 -57.95 -16.99 -4.48
C ILE A 57 -58.18 -17.38 -5.96
N GLU A 58 -59.26 -16.88 -6.57
CA GLU A 58 -59.61 -17.15 -7.96
C GLU A 58 -58.52 -16.61 -8.92
N GLU A 59 -58.26 -17.33 -10.03
CA GLU A 59 -57.36 -16.84 -11.09
C GLU A 59 -57.90 -15.50 -11.63
N ASN A 60 -57.07 -14.45 -11.62
CA ASN A 60 -57.43 -13.07 -11.96
C ASN A 60 -58.37 -12.37 -10.95
N ASP A 61 -58.23 -12.66 -9.65
CA ASP A 61 -58.87 -11.90 -8.57
C ASP A 61 -57.86 -11.42 -7.52
N ALA A 62 -58.21 -10.40 -6.73
CA ALA A 62 -57.36 -9.83 -5.68
C ALA A 62 -58.21 -9.31 -4.49
N PRO A 63 -57.68 -9.28 -3.25
CA PRO A 63 -58.44 -8.94 -2.03
C PRO A 63 -58.76 -7.43 -1.86
N THR A 64 -59.08 -6.75 -2.96
CA THR A 64 -59.32 -5.29 -3.04
C THR A 64 -60.34 -4.80 -2.02
N LYS A 65 -61.49 -5.50 -1.87
CA LYS A 65 -62.54 -5.12 -0.91
C LYS A 65 -62.09 -5.20 0.55
N THR A 66 -61.37 -6.26 0.90
CA THR A 66 -60.86 -6.46 2.27
C THR A 66 -59.82 -5.40 2.62
N VAL A 67 -58.91 -5.10 1.69
CA VAL A 67 -57.90 -4.05 1.83
C VAL A 67 -58.55 -2.67 1.99
N ASP A 68 -59.56 -2.35 1.18
CA ASP A 68 -60.32 -1.10 1.30
C ASP A 68 -61.08 -1.00 2.63
N ALA A 69 -61.61 -2.11 3.13
CA ALA A 69 -62.26 -2.17 4.43
C ALA A 69 -61.27 -1.92 5.58
N LEU A 70 -60.09 -2.55 5.55
CA LEU A 70 -59.01 -2.31 6.51
C LEU A 70 -58.55 -0.84 6.46
N LYS A 71 -58.37 -0.27 5.27
CA LYS A 71 -58.02 1.14 5.09
C LYS A 71 -59.06 2.09 5.68
N LYS A 72 -60.36 1.79 5.50
CA LYS A 72 -61.46 2.56 6.11
C LYS A 72 -61.48 2.44 7.63
N GLN A 73 -61.23 1.25 8.18
CA GLN A 73 -61.16 1.03 9.63
C GLN A 73 -59.98 1.78 10.25
N LEU A 74 -58.80 1.75 9.62
CA LEU A 74 -57.63 2.54 10.03
C LEU A 74 -57.90 4.05 10.05
N ALA A 75 -58.66 4.55 9.05
CA ALA A 75 -59.02 5.96 8.96
C ALA A 75 -60.12 6.39 9.95
N ASN A 76 -60.68 5.48 10.75
CA ASN A 76 -61.77 5.79 11.68
C ASN A 76 -61.28 6.62 12.87
N LYS A 77 -61.46 7.95 12.79
CA LYS A 77 -61.06 8.90 13.84
C LYS A 77 -61.84 8.78 15.15
N LYS A 78 -63.01 8.13 15.15
CA LYS A 78 -63.93 8.10 16.31
C LYS A 78 -63.68 6.94 17.25
N ASP A 79 -63.18 5.82 16.75
CA ASP A 79 -63.05 4.58 17.52
C ASP A 79 -61.61 4.04 17.46
N ALA A 80 -60.91 4.09 18.60
CA ALA A 80 -59.54 3.60 18.71
C ALA A 80 -59.43 2.08 18.65
N ASN A 81 -60.43 1.37 19.17
CA ASN A 81 -60.44 -0.10 19.18
C ASN A 81 -60.58 -0.65 17.77
N VAL A 82 -61.39 0.01 16.92
CA VAL A 82 -61.50 -0.35 15.50
C VAL A 82 -60.17 -0.18 14.76
N ARG A 83 -59.44 0.91 15.04
CA ARG A 83 -58.10 1.12 14.45
C ARG A 83 -57.10 0.06 14.92
N GLU A 84 -57.06 -0.22 16.22
CA GLU A 84 -56.19 -1.24 16.80
C GLU A 84 -56.46 -2.63 16.20
N ARG A 85 -57.73 -3.03 16.10
CA ARG A 85 -58.11 -4.33 15.51
C ARG A 85 -57.73 -4.43 14.04
N ALA A 86 -57.89 -3.36 13.27
CA ALA A 86 -57.46 -3.33 11.87
C ALA A 86 -55.93 -3.51 11.75
N LEU A 87 -55.16 -2.89 12.65
CA LEU A 87 -53.71 -3.05 12.69
C LEU A 87 -53.29 -4.48 13.08
N ASN A 88 -53.93 -5.06 14.09
CA ASN A 88 -53.68 -6.46 14.49
C ASN A 88 -54.04 -7.43 13.36
N ALA A 89 -55.10 -7.15 12.60
CA ALA A 89 -55.44 -7.91 11.42
C ALA A 89 -54.37 -7.81 10.33
N ILE A 90 -53.89 -6.60 10.03
CA ILE A 90 -52.81 -6.38 9.06
C ILE A 90 -51.52 -7.10 9.50
N GLN A 91 -51.17 -7.01 10.78
CA GLN A 91 -50.03 -7.72 11.35
C GLN A 91 -50.17 -9.23 11.13
N ALA A 92 -51.32 -9.82 11.49
CA ALA A 92 -51.55 -11.26 11.34
C ALA A 92 -51.52 -11.72 9.88
N ILE A 93 -51.98 -10.89 8.94
CA ILE A 93 -51.92 -11.19 7.50
C ILE A 93 -50.45 -11.22 7.02
N ALA A 94 -49.63 -10.28 7.48
CA ALA A 94 -48.22 -10.19 7.12
C ALA A 94 -47.34 -11.24 7.81
N GLU A 95 -47.67 -11.66 9.04
CA GLU A 95 -46.94 -12.71 9.77
C GLU A 95 -47.37 -14.15 9.39
N HIS A 96 -48.26 -14.31 8.42
CA HIS A 96 -48.66 -15.63 7.94
C HIS A 96 -47.46 -16.37 7.33
N SER A 97 -47.40 -17.71 7.51
CA SER A 97 -46.24 -18.52 7.08
C SER A 97 -46.00 -18.49 5.57
N GLU A 98 -47.06 -18.31 4.80
CA GLU A 98 -47.02 -18.11 3.35
C GLU A 98 -47.88 -16.90 3.00
N VAL A 99 -47.27 -15.77 2.67
CA VAL A 99 -48.00 -14.59 2.19
C VAL A 99 -48.22 -14.76 0.69
N SER A 100 -49.48 -14.68 0.26
CA SER A 100 -49.83 -14.89 -1.15
C SER A 100 -49.31 -13.72 -2.00
N ALA A 101 -48.76 -14.04 -3.19
CA ALA A 101 -48.29 -13.05 -4.16
C ALA A 101 -49.38 -12.05 -4.61
N ALA A 102 -50.66 -12.42 -4.47
CA ALA A 102 -51.78 -11.52 -4.76
C ALA A 102 -52.14 -10.58 -3.60
N VAL A 103 -51.65 -10.85 -2.38
CA VAL A 103 -51.91 -10.07 -1.16
C VAL A 103 -50.76 -9.12 -0.87
N GLU A 104 -49.52 -9.59 -1.04
CA GLU A 104 -48.29 -8.88 -0.71
C GLU A 104 -48.23 -7.44 -1.29
N PRO A 105 -48.55 -7.17 -2.57
CA PRO A 105 -48.55 -5.80 -3.11
C PRO A 105 -49.51 -4.86 -2.37
N TYR A 106 -50.64 -5.38 -1.89
CA TYR A 106 -51.63 -4.59 -1.16
C TYR A 106 -51.22 -4.31 0.28
N LEU A 107 -50.41 -5.17 0.90
CA LEU A 107 -49.78 -4.87 2.20
C LEU A 107 -48.86 -3.64 2.08
N VAL A 108 -48.10 -3.54 0.98
CA VAL A 108 -47.25 -2.38 0.71
C VAL A 108 -48.06 -1.10 0.49
N VAL A 109 -49.23 -1.18 -0.17
CA VAL A 109 -50.16 -0.03 -0.27
C VAL A 109 -50.67 0.43 1.10
N LEU A 110 -50.90 -0.50 2.04
CA LEU A 110 -51.35 -0.17 3.40
C LEU A 110 -50.24 0.45 4.26
N LEU A 111 -48.96 0.16 3.97
CA LEU A 111 -47.80 0.58 4.78
C LEU A 111 -47.78 2.08 5.09
N SER A 112 -48.08 2.93 4.10
CA SER A 112 -48.15 4.39 4.32
C SER A 112 -49.18 4.79 5.38
N SER A 113 -50.34 4.11 5.41
CA SER A 113 -51.41 4.39 6.37
C SER A 113 -51.08 3.82 7.74
N VAL A 114 -50.40 2.66 7.78
CA VAL A 114 -49.94 2.01 9.01
C VAL A 114 -48.85 2.84 9.69
N LEU A 115 -47.85 3.33 8.95
CA LEU A 115 -46.80 4.21 9.49
C LEU A 115 -47.38 5.49 10.10
N ASN A 116 -48.33 6.13 9.41
CA ASN A 116 -49.03 7.31 9.93
C ASN A 116 -49.81 7.02 11.23
N ALA A 117 -50.33 5.80 11.38
CA ALA A 117 -51.04 5.36 12.59
C ALA A 117 -50.12 5.18 13.82
N VAL A 118 -48.79 5.07 13.63
CA VAL A 118 -47.82 5.11 14.75
C VAL A 118 -47.89 6.45 15.49
N GLY A 119 -48.30 7.51 14.78
CA GLY A 119 -48.56 8.82 15.36
C GLY A 119 -49.83 8.91 16.21
N ASP A 120 -50.63 7.85 16.37
CA ASP A 120 -51.88 7.91 17.15
C ASP A 120 -51.64 8.33 18.61
N LYS A 121 -52.62 9.00 19.21
CA LYS A 121 -52.57 9.41 20.62
C LYS A 121 -52.75 8.22 21.56
N MET A 122 -53.45 7.18 21.10
CA MET A 122 -53.73 5.98 21.88
C MET A 122 -52.55 5.01 21.78
N VAL A 123 -51.94 4.72 22.93
CA VAL A 123 -50.77 3.82 23.01
C VAL A 123 -51.02 2.43 22.41
N PRO A 124 -52.18 1.77 22.62
CA PRO A 124 -52.44 0.47 21.97
C PRO A 124 -52.42 0.53 20.44
N VAL A 125 -53.05 1.55 19.85
CA VAL A 125 -53.06 1.77 18.39
C VAL A 125 -51.65 2.02 17.88
N LYS A 126 -50.88 2.86 18.58
CA LYS A 126 -49.48 3.11 18.24
C LYS A 126 -48.67 1.81 18.23
N ASN A 127 -48.75 1.01 19.29
CA ASN A 127 -47.96 -0.22 19.41
C ASN A 127 -48.37 -1.25 18.34
N ALA A 128 -49.66 -1.40 18.08
CA ALA A 128 -50.17 -2.25 17.00
C ALA A 128 -49.70 -1.77 15.62
N ALA A 129 -49.62 -0.45 15.40
CA ALA A 129 -49.13 0.14 14.15
C ALA A 129 -47.64 -0.13 13.94
N GLN A 130 -46.84 -0.04 15.00
CA GLN A 130 -45.41 -0.37 14.94
C GLN A 130 -45.19 -1.83 14.59
N ALA A 131 -45.90 -2.74 15.26
CA ALA A 131 -45.82 -4.17 15.00
C ALA A 131 -46.28 -4.51 13.56
N ALA A 132 -47.41 -3.95 13.10
CA ALA A 132 -47.91 -4.15 11.75
C ALA A 132 -46.95 -3.61 10.67
N ALA A 133 -46.33 -2.44 10.88
CA ALA A 133 -45.36 -1.89 9.93
C ALA A 133 -44.14 -2.81 9.77
N LEU A 134 -43.59 -3.30 10.88
CA LEU A 134 -42.45 -4.22 10.87
C LEU A 134 -42.82 -5.58 10.26
N ALA A 135 -44.02 -6.09 10.54
CA ALA A 135 -44.51 -7.32 9.95
C ALA A 135 -44.62 -7.21 8.42
N ILE A 136 -45.21 -6.13 7.89
CA ILE A 136 -45.28 -5.90 6.43
C ILE A 136 -43.89 -5.92 5.81
N VAL A 137 -42.94 -5.19 6.41
CA VAL A 137 -41.57 -5.06 5.87
C VAL A 137 -40.80 -6.38 5.90
N LYS A 138 -41.07 -7.26 6.87
CA LYS A 138 -40.44 -8.59 6.95
C LYS A 138 -41.10 -9.62 6.03
N ALA A 139 -42.34 -9.38 5.62
CA ALA A 139 -43.13 -10.30 4.80
C ALA A 139 -42.88 -10.17 3.29
N VAL A 140 -42.36 -9.02 2.85
CA VAL A 140 -42.17 -8.74 1.42
C VAL A 140 -41.01 -9.54 0.83
N ASN A 141 -41.14 -9.87 -0.45
CA ASN A 141 -40.09 -10.40 -1.29
C ASN A 141 -38.87 -9.45 -1.25
N PRO A 142 -37.65 -9.96 -1.00
CA PRO A 142 -36.44 -9.16 -0.97
C PRO A 142 -36.23 -8.27 -2.21
N ASN A 143 -36.61 -8.72 -3.40
CA ASN A 143 -36.47 -7.95 -4.63
C ASN A 143 -37.50 -6.81 -4.78
N ALA A 144 -38.48 -6.72 -3.88
CA ALA A 144 -39.50 -5.66 -3.88
C ALA A 144 -39.13 -4.43 -3.04
N VAL A 145 -37.87 -4.29 -2.61
CA VAL A 145 -37.39 -3.12 -1.85
C VAL A 145 -37.75 -1.80 -2.54
N LYS A 146 -37.70 -1.73 -3.88
CA LYS A 146 -38.12 -0.54 -4.65
C LYS A 146 -39.57 -0.11 -4.43
N ALA A 147 -40.47 -1.04 -4.09
CA ALA A 147 -41.86 -0.72 -3.78
C ALA A 147 -42.05 -0.32 -2.31
N VAL A 148 -41.29 -0.92 -1.41
CA VAL A 148 -41.45 -0.79 0.05
C VAL A 148 -40.72 0.42 0.62
N LEU A 149 -39.59 0.81 0.02
CA LEU A 149 -38.75 1.89 0.52
C LEU A 149 -39.35 3.30 0.41
N PRO A 150 -40.03 3.70 -0.69
CA PRO A 150 -40.63 5.03 -0.83
C PRO A 150 -41.56 5.46 0.33
N PRO A 151 -42.54 4.64 0.79
CA PRO A 151 -43.38 5.03 1.91
C PRO A 151 -42.61 5.16 3.24
N ILE A 152 -41.55 4.37 3.45
CA ILE A 152 -40.68 4.46 4.63
C ILE A 152 -39.88 5.77 4.60
N ILE A 153 -39.22 6.07 3.47
CA ILE A 153 -38.45 7.31 3.30
C ILE A 153 -39.35 8.53 3.52
N LYS A 154 -40.54 8.54 2.91
CA LYS A 154 -41.52 9.61 3.09
C LYS A 154 -41.90 9.80 4.55
N SER A 155 -42.13 8.71 5.28
CA SER A 155 -42.44 8.75 6.71
C SER A 155 -41.29 9.35 7.52
N ILE A 156 -40.03 8.99 7.24
CA ILE A 156 -38.88 9.53 7.99
C ILE A 156 -38.71 11.04 7.76
N LEU A 157 -38.84 11.50 6.51
CA LEU A 157 -38.62 12.90 6.13
C LEU A 157 -39.79 13.81 6.53
N GLU A 158 -41.04 13.40 6.27
CA GLU A 158 -42.21 14.27 6.40
C GLU A 158 -42.94 14.16 7.74
N ALA A 159 -42.73 13.06 8.50
CA ALA A 159 -43.49 12.84 9.72
C ALA A 159 -43.22 13.92 10.77
N GLN A 160 -44.31 14.46 11.32
CA GLN A 160 -44.25 15.48 12.37
C GLN A 160 -43.99 14.88 13.76
N LYS A 161 -44.22 13.57 13.93
CA LYS A 161 -44.13 12.88 15.21
C LYS A 161 -42.93 11.94 15.22
N TRP A 162 -42.03 12.14 16.18
CA TRP A 162 -40.82 11.32 16.31
C TRP A 162 -41.05 9.80 16.42
N PRO A 163 -42.15 9.26 17.00
CA PRO A 163 -42.34 7.80 17.02
C PRO A 163 -42.53 7.19 15.63
N GLU A 164 -43.18 7.92 14.72
CA GLU A 164 -43.35 7.50 13.33
C GLU A 164 -41.99 7.49 12.61
N LYS A 165 -41.17 8.53 12.78
CA LYS A 165 -39.79 8.56 12.29
C LYS A 165 -38.95 7.38 12.82
N MET A 166 -39.06 7.09 14.11
CA MET A 166 -38.35 5.96 14.73
C MET A 166 -38.80 4.63 14.12
N THR A 167 -40.09 4.42 13.92
CA THR A 167 -40.57 3.20 13.27
C THR A 167 -40.14 3.11 11.82
N GLY A 168 -40.05 4.22 11.09
CA GLY A 168 -39.44 4.25 9.76
C GLY A 168 -37.97 3.78 9.79
N LEU A 169 -37.18 4.25 10.76
CA LEU A 169 -35.80 3.79 10.97
C LEU A 169 -35.73 2.29 11.33
N ASP A 170 -36.66 1.81 12.17
CA ASP A 170 -36.78 0.39 12.52
C ASP A 170 -37.16 -0.47 11.30
N CYS A 171 -37.98 0.07 10.38
CA CYS A 171 -38.30 -0.58 9.11
C CYS A 171 -37.07 -0.67 8.20
N ILE A 172 -36.21 0.34 8.15
CA ILE A 172 -34.93 0.25 7.42
C ILE A 172 -34.07 -0.87 8.03
N GLU A 173 -33.97 -0.94 9.36
CA GLU A 173 -33.24 -2.02 10.03
C GLU A 173 -33.77 -3.40 9.67
N ALA A 174 -35.09 -3.56 9.63
CA ALA A 174 -35.72 -4.81 9.23
C ALA A 174 -35.36 -5.20 7.77
N LEU A 175 -35.29 -4.23 6.85
CA LEU A 175 -34.85 -4.47 5.47
C LEU A 175 -33.37 -4.84 5.37
N VAL A 176 -32.51 -4.25 6.21
CA VAL A 176 -31.08 -4.63 6.28
C VAL A 176 -30.95 -6.11 6.66
N GLU A 177 -31.84 -6.60 7.54
CA GLU A 177 -31.83 -8.00 8.00
C GLU A 177 -32.48 -8.95 7.00
N SER A 178 -33.58 -8.55 6.32
CA SER A 178 -34.32 -9.43 5.42
C SER A 178 -33.85 -9.41 3.96
N ALA A 179 -33.29 -8.29 3.49
CA ALA A 179 -32.91 -8.08 2.08
C ALA A 179 -31.58 -7.31 1.93
N PRO A 180 -30.47 -7.76 2.55
CA PRO A 180 -29.22 -7.01 2.57
C PRO A 180 -28.63 -6.75 1.17
N THR A 181 -28.65 -7.76 0.29
CA THR A 181 -28.09 -7.67 -1.07
C THR A 181 -28.85 -6.64 -1.92
N GLN A 182 -30.17 -6.70 -1.89
CA GLN A 182 -31.04 -5.80 -2.67
C GLN A 182 -30.98 -4.37 -2.12
N LEU A 183 -30.96 -4.23 -0.79
CA LEU A 183 -30.89 -2.93 -0.13
C LEU A 183 -29.54 -2.24 -0.34
N ALA A 184 -28.45 -2.97 -0.59
CA ALA A 184 -27.14 -2.40 -0.91
C ALA A 184 -27.22 -1.43 -2.10
N PHE A 185 -27.96 -1.79 -3.16
CA PHE A 185 -28.19 -0.92 -4.32
C PHE A 185 -29.01 0.33 -4.00
N ARG A 186 -29.69 0.38 -2.86
CA ARG A 186 -30.51 1.52 -2.39
C ARG A 186 -29.83 2.35 -1.30
N VAL A 187 -28.61 2.00 -0.91
CA VAL A 187 -27.79 2.83 0.00
C VAL A 187 -27.70 4.29 -0.47
N PRO A 188 -27.57 4.63 -1.77
CA PRO A 188 -27.57 6.02 -2.23
C PRO A 188 -28.84 6.81 -1.86
N ASP A 189 -29.99 6.15 -1.83
CA ASP A 189 -31.27 6.75 -1.45
C ASP A 189 -31.39 6.89 0.07
N LEU A 190 -30.80 5.96 0.83
CA LEU A 190 -30.88 5.89 2.28
C LEU A 190 -29.91 6.83 3.00
N ILE A 191 -28.68 6.98 2.50
CA ILE A 191 -27.64 7.79 3.17
C ILE A 191 -28.13 9.23 3.42
N PRO A 192 -28.72 9.97 2.46
CA PRO A 192 -29.22 11.32 2.72
C PRO A 192 -30.32 11.36 3.78
N VAL A 193 -31.25 10.39 3.74
CA VAL A 193 -32.43 10.32 4.63
C VAL A 193 -32.02 10.02 6.08
N VAL A 194 -31.14 9.04 6.27
CA VAL A 194 -30.62 8.67 7.58
C VAL A 194 -29.69 9.78 8.09
N SER A 195 -28.88 10.38 7.21
CA SER A 195 -28.03 11.52 7.55
C SER A 195 -28.86 12.68 8.09
N GLU A 196 -29.96 13.08 7.44
CA GLU A 196 -30.84 14.14 7.95
C GLU A 196 -31.41 13.81 9.34
N SER A 197 -31.78 12.54 9.55
CA SER A 197 -32.28 12.05 10.84
C SER A 197 -31.23 12.08 11.96
N MET A 198 -29.94 11.98 11.65
CA MET A 198 -28.85 12.15 12.63
C MET A 198 -28.79 13.59 13.18
N TRP A 199 -29.39 14.56 12.48
CA TRP A 199 -29.47 15.96 12.88
C TRP A 199 -30.83 16.32 13.51
N ASP A 200 -31.75 15.37 13.70
CA ASP A 200 -33.09 15.61 14.26
C ASP A 200 -33.02 16.21 15.68
N THR A 201 -33.88 17.16 16.02
CA THR A 201 -33.90 17.80 17.35
C THR A 201 -34.07 16.82 18.52
N LYS A 202 -34.67 15.65 18.32
CA LYS A 202 -34.94 14.66 19.36
C LYS A 202 -33.75 13.71 19.58
N PRO A 203 -33.14 13.65 20.78
CA PRO A 203 -31.94 12.82 21.04
C PRO A 203 -32.13 11.32 20.74
N GLU A 204 -33.32 10.79 21.00
CA GLU A 204 -33.67 9.39 20.75
C GLU A 204 -33.63 9.07 19.24
N VAL A 205 -34.10 9.98 18.40
CA VAL A 205 -34.05 9.85 16.93
C VAL A 205 -32.60 9.94 16.45
N LYS A 206 -31.81 10.91 16.96
CA LYS A 206 -30.37 11.02 16.60
C LYS A 206 -29.61 9.73 16.89
N LYS A 207 -29.79 9.19 18.10
CA LYS A 207 -29.10 7.97 18.54
C LYS A 207 -29.49 6.78 17.68
N ARG A 208 -30.79 6.63 17.37
CA ARG A 208 -31.29 5.55 16.51
C ARG A 208 -30.76 5.70 15.09
N ALA A 209 -30.85 6.90 14.50
CA ALA A 209 -30.37 7.19 13.16
C ALA A 209 -28.85 6.93 13.01
N TYR A 210 -28.05 7.25 14.03
CA TYR A 210 -26.62 6.92 14.03
C TYR A 210 -26.38 5.40 13.93
N GLY A 211 -27.09 4.59 14.74
CA GLY A 211 -26.98 3.13 14.66
C GLY A 211 -27.50 2.55 13.34
N ILE A 212 -28.55 3.14 12.77
CA ILE A 212 -29.04 2.74 11.43
C ILE A 212 -28.02 3.13 10.35
N MET A 213 -27.34 4.27 10.48
CA MET A 213 -26.27 4.66 9.55
C MET A 213 -25.15 3.63 9.54
N GLU A 214 -24.73 3.11 10.71
CA GLU A 214 -23.73 2.03 10.79
C GLU A 214 -24.20 0.76 10.07
N LYS A 215 -25.47 0.36 10.26
CA LYS A 215 -26.05 -0.81 9.58
C LYS A 215 -26.16 -0.63 8.07
N VAL A 216 -26.62 0.53 7.61
CA VAL A 216 -26.74 0.86 6.17
C VAL A 216 -25.35 0.94 5.52
N CYS A 217 -24.37 1.56 6.18
CA CYS A 217 -23.00 1.59 5.67
C CYS A 217 -22.33 0.21 5.70
N GLY A 218 -22.75 -0.69 6.60
CA GLY A 218 -22.32 -2.08 6.64
C GLY A 218 -22.72 -2.90 5.40
N LEU A 219 -23.66 -2.41 4.59
CA LEU A 219 -24.00 -3.01 3.29
C LEU A 219 -23.02 -2.63 2.17
N ILE A 220 -22.12 -1.66 2.40
CA ILE A 220 -21.17 -1.21 1.40
C ILE A 220 -20.02 -2.23 1.31
N VAL A 221 -20.01 -3.01 0.24
CA VAL A 221 -18.94 -3.97 -0.06
C VAL A 221 -17.81 -3.26 -0.78
N ASN A 222 -16.91 -2.61 -0.02
CA ASN A 222 -15.71 -2.00 -0.58
C ASN A 222 -14.56 -2.04 0.45
N LYS A 223 -13.61 -2.94 0.22
CA LYS A 223 -12.48 -3.19 1.14
C LYS A 223 -11.57 -1.96 1.32
N ASP A 224 -11.54 -1.04 0.35
CA ASP A 224 -10.66 0.12 0.42
C ASP A 224 -11.15 1.15 1.46
N ILE A 225 -12.47 1.29 1.58
CA ILE A 225 -13.11 2.24 2.50
C ILE A 225 -13.62 1.61 3.79
N GLU A 226 -13.74 0.28 3.89
CA GLU A 226 -14.32 -0.45 5.02
C GLU A 226 -13.79 0.03 6.39
N ARG A 227 -12.46 0.08 6.54
CA ARG A 227 -11.80 0.56 7.78
C ARG A 227 -12.07 2.02 8.11
N PHE A 228 -12.49 2.83 7.14
CA PHE A 228 -12.79 4.25 7.30
C PHE A 228 -14.27 4.53 7.51
N ILE A 229 -15.18 3.57 7.27
CA ILE A 229 -16.62 3.74 7.45
C ILE A 229 -16.97 4.37 8.81
N PRO A 230 -16.42 3.91 9.95
CA PRO A 230 -16.73 4.55 11.24
C PRO A 230 -16.34 6.03 11.30
N GLU A 231 -15.22 6.40 10.67
CA GLU A 231 -14.74 7.79 10.65
C GLU A 231 -15.52 8.65 9.64
N LEU A 232 -15.96 8.06 8.53
CA LEU A 232 -16.88 8.68 7.56
C LEU A 232 -18.22 9.01 8.21
N ILE A 233 -18.79 8.09 8.99
CA ILE A 233 -20.04 8.31 9.74
C ILE A 233 -19.86 9.42 10.77
N LYS A 234 -18.73 9.42 11.51
CA LYS A 234 -18.41 10.52 12.43
C LYS A 234 -18.32 11.87 11.71
N CYS A 235 -17.74 11.93 10.51
CA CYS A 235 -17.71 13.15 9.70
C CYS A 235 -19.09 13.64 9.28
N ILE A 236 -20.02 12.72 9.00
CA ILE A 236 -21.42 13.08 8.70
C ILE A 236 -22.09 13.70 9.93
N ALA A 237 -21.82 13.16 11.12
CA ALA A 237 -22.34 13.69 12.40
C ALA A 237 -21.63 14.98 12.86
N LYS A 238 -20.32 15.11 12.56
CA LYS A 238 -19.44 16.18 13.03
C LYS A 238 -18.52 16.66 11.88
N PRO A 239 -18.91 17.73 11.17
CA PRO A 239 -18.14 18.25 10.04
C PRO A 239 -16.73 18.75 10.39
N GLU A 240 -16.43 19.01 11.67
CA GLU A 240 -15.10 19.45 12.14
C GLU A 240 -13.99 18.40 11.88
N ASN A 241 -14.36 17.13 11.73
CA ASN A 241 -13.40 16.04 11.48
C ASN A 241 -12.97 15.90 10.01
N VAL A 242 -13.62 16.63 9.09
CA VAL A 242 -13.41 16.51 7.64
C VAL A 242 -11.93 16.62 7.23
N PRO A 243 -11.12 17.58 7.75
CA PRO A 243 -9.71 17.67 7.39
C PRO A 243 -8.92 16.40 7.73
N GLU A 244 -9.10 15.87 8.95
CA GLU A 244 -8.37 14.68 9.40
C GLU A 244 -8.76 13.45 8.58
N THR A 245 -10.05 13.24 8.34
CA THR A 245 -10.54 12.11 7.53
C THR A 245 -10.05 12.19 6.07
N ILE A 246 -9.98 13.39 5.47
CA ILE A 246 -9.38 13.57 4.15
C ILE A 246 -7.87 13.27 4.16
N HIS A 247 -7.17 13.60 5.24
CA HIS A 247 -5.76 13.24 5.39
C HIS A 247 -5.54 11.73 5.43
N LEU A 248 -6.37 11.01 6.19
CA LEU A 248 -6.34 9.55 6.29
C LEU A 248 -6.66 8.89 4.93
N LEU A 249 -7.73 9.33 4.28
CA LEU A 249 -8.15 8.82 2.97
C LEU A 249 -7.17 9.20 1.86
N GLY A 250 -6.45 10.31 1.97
CA GLY A 250 -5.46 10.71 0.95
C GLY A 250 -4.30 9.71 0.80
N ALA A 251 -4.03 8.87 1.81
CA ALA A 251 -3.06 7.79 1.74
C ALA A 251 -3.68 6.45 1.27
N THR A 252 -5.00 6.42 1.09
CA THR A 252 -5.71 5.23 0.65
C THR A 252 -5.60 5.00 -0.83
N THR A 253 -5.82 3.76 -1.17
CA THR A 253 -5.29 3.03 -2.28
C THR A 253 -6.53 2.40 -2.87
N PHE A 254 -7.24 3.15 -3.71
CA PHE A 254 -8.48 2.62 -4.28
C PHE A 254 -8.10 1.57 -5.32
N VAL A 255 -8.54 0.34 -5.07
CA VAL A 255 -8.31 -0.86 -5.86
C VAL A 255 -9.64 -1.35 -6.41
N THR A 256 -10.63 -1.46 -5.54
CA THR A 256 -11.96 -2.02 -5.82
C THR A 256 -12.79 -1.07 -6.68
N ASP A 257 -13.68 -1.65 -7.49
CA ASP A 257 -14.61 -0.85 -8.29
C ASP A 257 -15.49 0.02 -7.39
N VAL A 258 -15.71 1.23 -7.87
CA VAL A 258 -16.46 2.24 -7.13
C VAL A 258 -17.89 2.24 -7.63
N HIS A 259 -18.74 1.51 -6.91
CA HIS A 259 -20.18 1.47 -7.14
C HIS A 259 -20.92 2.64 -6.44
N GLU A 260 -22.22 2.80 -6.73
CA GLU A 260 -23.07 3.86 -6.19
C GLU A 260 -23.03 3.96 -4.65
N PRO A 261 -23.07 2.86 -3.87
CA PRO A 261 -23.06 2.93 -2.40
C PRO A 261 -21.78 3.57 -1.84
N THR A 262 -20.63 3.29 -2.45
CA THR A 262 -19.33 3.88 -2.10
C THR A 262 -19.33 5.38 -2.37
N LEU A 263 -19.85 5.81 -3.52
CA LEU A 263 -19.97 7.24 -3.85
C LEU A 263 -20.95 7.95 -2.91
N ALA A 264 -22.04 7.30 -2.50
CA ALA A 264 -23.03 7.90 -1.62
C ALA A 264 -22.45 8.37 -0.28
N ILE A 265 -21.49 7.63 0.29
CA ILE A 265 -20.81 8.00 1.53
C ILE A 265 -19.58 8.90 1.30
N MET A 266 -18.85 8.71 0.19
CA MET A 266 -17.62 9.46 -0.09
C MET A 266 -17.89 10.89 -0.60
N VAL A 267 -18.88 11.06 -1.48
CA VAL A 267 -19.16 12.35 -2.14
C VAL A 267 -19.50 13.47 -1.13
N PRO A 268 -20.35 13.26 -0.10
CA PRO A 268 -20.61 14.30 0.90
C PRO A 268 -19.35 14.77 1.66
N LEU A 269 -18.41 13.86 1.93
CA LEU A 269 -17.12 14.22 2.54
C LEU A 269 -16.27 15.04 1.56
N LEU A 270 -16.16 14.58 0.32
CA LEU A 270 -15.32 15.20 -0.71
C LEU A 270 -15.83 16.59 -1.10
N ASP A 271 -17.15 16.78 -1.20
CA ASP A 271 -17.78 18.07 -1.43
C ASP A 271 -17.44 19.09 -0.31
N ARG A 272 -17.52 18.65 0.95
CA ARG A 272 -17.06 19.46 2.10
C ARG A 272 -15.56 19.75 2.03
N GLY A 273 -14.75 18.76 1.66
CA GLY A 273 -13.31 18.91 1.49
C GLY A 273 -12.89 19.89 0.39
N LEU A 274 -13.61 19.91 -0.73
CA LEU A 274 -13.41 20.89 -1.80
C LEU A 274 -13.77 22.31 -1.34
N SER A 275 -14.70 22.42 -0.40
CA SER A 275 -15.17 23.69 0.18
C SER A 275 -14.35 24.19 1.37
N GLU A 276 -13.37 23.41 1.85
CA GLU A 276 -12.57 23.77 3.02
C GLU A 276 -11.66 25.00 2.80
N ARG A 277 -11.11 25.58 3.88
CA ARG A 277 -10.24 26.75 3.82
C ARG A 277 -8.81 26.39 3.41
N GLU A 278 -8.30 25.26 3.87
CA GLU A 278 -6.91 24.86 3.65
C GLU A 278 -6.67 24.33 2.24
N THR A 279 -5.67 24.89 1.56
CA THR A 279 -5.31 24.47 0.18
C THR A 279 -4.86 23.01 0.11
N ALA A 280 -4.19 22.51 1.16
CA ALA A 280 -3.76 21.12 1.24
C ALA A 280 -4.95 20.14 1.24
N ILE A 281 -6.03 20.47 1.95
CA ILE A 281 -7.26 19.67 2.01
C ILE A 281 -7.95 19.66 0.66
N LYS A 282 -8.14 20.83 0.04
CA LYS A 282 -8.74 20.94 -1.31
C LYS A 282 -7.99 20.11 -2.34
N ARG A 283 -6.65 20.18 -2.32
CA ARG A 283 -5.78 19.37 -3.19
C ARG A 283 -6.03 17.88 -2.93
N LYS A 284 -5.99 17.44 -1.68
CA LYS A 284 -6.22 16.02 -1.32
C LYS A 284 -7.61 15.54 -1.73
N SER A 285 -8.65 16.34 -1.54
CA SER A 285 -10.00 16.03 -2.02
C SER A 285 -10.02 15.83 -3.52
N ALA A 286 -9.36 16.71 -4.30
CA ALA A 286 -9.27 16.55 -5.74
C ALA A 286 -8.51 15.27 -6.15
N VAL A 287 -7.43 14.91 -5.44
CA VAL A 287 -6.69 13.65 -5.68
C VAL A 287 -7.54 12.43 -5.36
N ILE A 288 -8.30 12.44 -4.26
CA ILE A 288 -9.20 11.34 -3.91
C ILE A 288 -10.30 11.21 -4.96
N ILE A 289 -10.91 12.32 -5.41
CA ILE A 289 -11.90 12.31 -6.49
C ILE A 289 -11.30 11.73 -7.77
N ASP A 290 -10.10 12.19 -8.16
CA ASP A 290 -9.42 11.69 -9.37
C ASP A 290 -9.16 10.17 -9.30
N ASN A 291 -8.61 9.68 -8.18
CA ASN A 291 -8.29 8.27 -8.01
C ASN A 291 -9.54 7.40 -7.94
N MET A 292 -10.56 7.84 -7.20
CA MET A 292 -11.82 7.12 -7.04
C MET A 292 -12.63 7.08 -8.34
N CYS A 293 -12.78 8.21 -9.03
CA CYS A 293 -13.59 8.26 -10.25
C CYS A 293 -12.97 7.47 -11.42
N LYS A 294 -11.65 7.23 -11.44
CA LYS A 294 -11.01 6.35 -12.45
C LYS A 294 -11.48 4.90 -12.39
N LEU A 295 -12.03 4.48 -11.24
CA LEU A 295 -12.51 3.13 -10.96
C LEU A 295 -14.04 3.01 -11.08
N VAL A 296 -14.69 4.00 -11.70
CA VAL A 296 -16.12 3.91 -12.00
C VAL A 296 -16.29 3.48 -13.45
N GLU A 297 -16.93 2.33 -13.64
CA GLU A 297 -17.09 1.69 -14.95
C GLU A 297 -18.25 2.29 -15.77
N ASP A 298 -19.36 2.57 -15.10
CA ASP A 298 -20.58 3.05 -15.73
C ASP A 298 -20.74 4.56 -15.51
N PRO A 299 -20.75 5.38 -16.58
CA PRO A 299 -20.97 6.83 -16.49
C PRO A 299 -22.25 7.22 -15.72
N ASN A 300 -23.29 6.38 -15.74
CA ASN A 300 -24.55 6.63 -15.04
C ASN A 300 -24.36 6.74 -13.52
N ILE A 301 -23.42 5.95 -12.97
CA ILE A 301 -23.09 5.93 -11.54
C ILE A 301 -22.57 7.30 -11.11
N VAL A 302 -21.62 7.88 -11.87
CA VAL A 302 -21.03 9.20 -11.54
C VAL A 302 -22.00 10.33 -11.85
N ALA A 303 -22.86 10.18 -12.87
CA ALA A 303 -23.77 11.23 -13.33
C ALA A 303 -24.63 11.83 -12.20
N ALA A 304 -25.12 10.99 -11.28
CA ALA A 304 -25.91 11.43 -10.13
C ALA A 304 -25.13 12.33 -9.14
N PHE A 305 -23.79 12.21 -9.11
CA PHE A 305 -22.92 12.92 -8.16
C PHE A 305 -22.14 14.09 -8.78
N LEU A 306 -22.09 14.19 -10.11
CA LEU A 306 -21.48 15.32 -10.84
C LEU A 306 -21.98 16.70 -10.37
N PRO A 307 -23.29 16.93 -10.10
CA PRO A 307 -23.77 18.23 -9.65
C PRO A 307 -23.17 18.69 -8.31
N LYS A 308 -22.70 17.77 -7.47
CA LYS A 308 -22.05 18.09 -6.19
C LYS A 308 -20.56 18.35 -6.34
N LEU A 309 -19.85 17.52 -7.09
CA LEU A 309 -18.37 17.58 -7.17
C LEU A 309 -17.84 18.60 -8.18
N MET A 310 -18.45 18.72 -9.37
CA MET A 310 -17.92 19.57 -10.43
C MET A 310 -17.84 21.06 -10.06
N PRO A 311 -18.85 21.68 -9.43
CA PRO A 311 -18.78 23.10 -9.09
C PRO A 311 -17.61 23.42 -8.14
N GLY A 312 -17.35 22.54 -7.16
CA GLY A 312 -16.23 22.67 -6.23
C GLY A 312 -14.87 22.58 -6.92
N LEU A 313 -14.72 21.62 -7.84
CA LEU A 313 -13.49 21.45 -8.64
C LEU A 313 -13.24 22.64 -9.56
N ILE A 314 -14.26 23.13 -10.29
CA ILE A 314 -14.15 24.30 -11.17
C ILE A 314 -13.72 25.52 -10.37
N LYS A 315 -14.43 25.81 -9.26
CA LYS A 315 -14.11 26.93 -8.37
C LYS A 315 -12.68 26.85 -7.85
N ASN A 316 -12.22 25.66 -7.46
CA ASN A 316 -10.85 25.48 -6.96
C ASN A 316 -9.80 25.62 -8.07
N TYR A 317 -10.06 25.12 -9.28
CA TYR A 317 -9.17 25.29 -10.43
C TYR A 317 -8.95 26.76 -10.79
N GLU A 318 -10.00 27.58 -10.72
CA GLU A 318 -9.93 29.01 -11.05
C GLU A 318 -9.26 29.85 -9.95
N ASN A 319 -9.43 29.47 -8.67
CA ASN A 319 -9.06 30.33 -7.54
C ASN A 319 -7.80 29.89 -6.77
N LEU A 320 -7.31 28.66 -6.92
CA LEU A 320 -6.15 28.18 -6.18
C LEU A 320 -4.85 28.83 -6.69
N ALA A 321 -4.12 29.52 -5.80
CA ALA A 321 -2.85 30.17 -6.14
C ALA A 321 -1.71 29.16 -6.40
N ASP A 322 -1.67 28.07 -5.62
CA ASP A 322 -0.64 27.04 -5.73
C ASP A 322 -0.77 26.24 -7.05
N PRO A 323 0.28 26.22 -7.90
CA PRO A 323 0.20 25.58 -9.21
C PRO A 323 0.03 24.06 -9.14
N GLU A 324 0.63 23.39 -8.15
CA GLU A 324 0.49 21.95 -7.94
C GLU A 324 -0.96 21.59 -7.58
N ALA A 325 -1.54 22.29 -6.59
CA ALA A 325 -2.92 22.09 -6.20
C ALA A 325 -3.91 22.36 -7.33
N ARG A 326 -3.63 23.38 -8.16
CA ARG A 326 -4.40 23.69 -9.37
C ARG A 326 -4.31 22.57 -10.41
N GLU A 327 -3.11 22.03 -10.64
CA GLU A 327 -2.91 20.92 -11.57
C GLU A 327 -3.66 19.67 -11.12
N LYS A 328 -3.56 19.29 -9.85
CA LYS A 328 -4.30 18.13 -9.30
C LYS A 328 -5.82 18.34 -9.35
N THR A 329 -6.29 19.56 -9.10
CA THR A 329 -7.71 19.92 -9.26
C THR A 329 -8.16 19.79 -10.71
N LYS A 330 -7.32 20.22 -11.67
CA LYS A 330 -7.59 20.04 -13.10
C LYS A 330 -7.65 18.56 -13.48
N GLN A 331 -6.70 17.75 -13.03
CA GLN A 331 -6.68 16.31 -13.28
C GLN A 331 -7.98 15.64 -12.78
N GLY A 332 -8.41 15.94 -11.55
CA GLY A 332 -9.69 15.44 -11.03
C GLY A 332 -10.91 15.92 -11.84
N LEU A 333 -10.91 17.17 -12.29
CA LEU A 333 -11.98 17.72 -13.15
C LEU A 333 -12.01 17.05 -14.53
N ASP A 334 -10.86 16.81 -15.15
CA ASP A 334 -10.77 16.16 -16.45
C ASP A 334 -11.21 14.69 -16.37
N THR A 335 -10.79 13.99 -15.30
CA THR A 335 -11.23 12.63 -15.01
C THR A 335 -12.73 12.55 -14.80
N ILE A 336 -13.31 13.39 -13.95
CA ILE A 336 -14.75 13.30 -13.64
C ILE A 336 -15.61 13.61 -14.86
N LYS A 337 -15.17 14.54 -15.72
CA LYS A 337 -15.84 14.83 -17.01
C LYS A 337 -15.77 13.66 -17.97
N ARG A 338 -14.61 13.03 -18.11
CA ARG A 338 -14.42 11.86 -18.99
C ARG A 338 -15.27 10.68 -18.52
N VAL A 339 -15.19 10.35 -17.24
CA VAL A 339 -15.89 9.20 -16.64
C VAL A 339 -17.40 9.42 -16.65
N GLY A 340 -17.85 10.62 -16.29
CA GLY A 340 -19.27 10.98 -16.34
C GLY A 340 -19.79 11.30 -17.75
N ALA A 341 -19.04 11.01 -18.81
CA ALA A 341 -19.39 11.25 -20.22
C ALA A 341 -19.96 12.67 -20.49
N VAL A 342 -19.43 13.68 -19.81
CA VAL A 342 -19.91 15.06 -19.88
C VAL A 342 -19.63 15.63 -21.26
N GLY A 343 -20.67 16.20 -21.90
CA GLY A 343 -20.58 16.78 -23.23
C GLY A 343 -19.58 17.94 -23.29
N ALA A 344 -19.12 18.27 -24.51
CA ALA A 344 -18.20 19.40 -24.72
C ALA A 344 -18.78 20.77 -24.29
N ASP A 345 -20.11 20.86 -24.20
CA ASP A 345 -20.87 22.01 -23.68
C ASP A 345 -20.98 22.03 -22.13
N GLY A 346 -20.39 21.04 -21.46
CA GLY A 346 -20.43 20.89 -20.00
C GLY A 346 -21.74 20.31 -19.45
N LYS A 347 -22.64 19.83 -20.32
CA LYS A 347 -23.90 19.22 -19.87
C LYS A 347 -23.65 17.81 -19.33
N ILE A 348 -24.22 17.58 -18.15
CA ILE A 348 -24.25 16.29 -17.47
C ILE A 348 -25.23 15.38 -18.24
N PRO A 349 -24.83 14.15 -18.62
CA PRO A 349 -25.75 13.19 -19.23
C PRO A 349 -26.92 12.88 -18.29
N GLU A 350 -28.11 12.67 -18.86
CA GLU A 350 -29.23 12.18 -18.06
C GLU A 350 -28.95 10.73 -17.63
N PRO A 351 -29.11 10.39 -16.34
CA PRO A 351 -28.96 9.02 -15.86
C PRO A 351 -29.93 8.08 -16.57
N SER A 352 -29.52 6.82 -16.76
CA SER A 352 -30.41 5.78 -17.27
C SER A 352 -31.68 5.65 -16.43
N ASN A 353 -32.84 5.62 -17.12
CA ASN A 353 -34.15 5.41 -16.50
C ASN A 353 -34.64 3.96 -16.64
N ALA A 354 -33.79 3.02 -17.09
CA ALA A 354 -34.20 1.64 -17.43
C ALA A 354 -34.80 0.89 -16.23
N GLY A 355 -34.16 0.96 -15.06
CA GLY A 355 -34.63 0.32 -13.83
C GLY A 355 -35.65 1.14 -13.02
N GLN A 356 -36.08 2.32 -13.50
CA GLN A 356 -37.11 3.09 -12.79
C GLN A 356 -38.46 2.37 -12.87
N VAL A 357 -39.16 2.34 -11.73
CA VAL A 357 -40.46 1.65 -11.62
C VAL A 357 -41.45 2.14 -12.67
N SER A 358 -41.53 3.46 -12.91
CA SER A 358 -42.42 4.05 -13.91
C SER A 358 -42.10 3.60 -15.34
N THR A 359 -40.83 3.42 -15.69
CA THR A 359 -40.39 2.97 -17.01
C THR A 359 -40.79 1.51 -17.23
N VAL A 360 -40.46 0.65 -16.27
CA VAL A 360 -40.77 -0.79 -16.33
C VAL A 360 -42.28 -1.02 -16.28
N GLU A 361 -43.01 -0.22 -15.50
CA GLU A 361 -44.48 -0.28 -15.40
C GLU A 361 -45.13 0.06 -16.74
N ALA A 362 -44.62 1.08 -17.46
CA ALA A 362 -45.10 1.42 -18.80
C ALA A 362 -44.87 0.27 -19.80
N ILE A 363 -43.70 -0.37 -19.76
CA ILE A 363 -43.38 -1.53 -20.60
C ILE A 363 -44.29 -2.72 -20.26
N LEU A 364 -44.50 -3.00 -18.98
CA LEU A 364 -45.38 -4.08 -18.53
C LEU A 364 -46.83 -3.84 -18.96
N LYS A 365 -47.34 -2.61 -18.84
CA LYS A 365 -48.68 -2.24 -19.32
C LYS A 365 -48.82 -2.44 -20.83
N ASP A 366 -47.78 -2.19 -21.61
CA ASP A 366 -47.76 -2.47 -23.04
C ASP A 366 -47.76 -3.99 -23.34
N VAL A 367 -46.96 -4.77 -22.62
CA VAL A 367 -46.94 -6.24 -22.71
C VAL A 367 -48.31 -6.84 -22.36
N LEU A 368 -49.02 -6.25 -21.39
CA LEU A 368 -50.36 -6.66 -20.94
C LEU A 368 -51.51 -6.09 -21.79
N SER A 369 -51.23 -5.30 -22.83
CA SER A 369 -52.26 -4.62 -23.64
C SER A 369 -53.26 -5.56 -24.31
N SER A 370 -52.86 -6.82 -24.55
CA SER A 370 -53.71 -7.90 -25.07
C SER A 370 -54.72 -8.42 -24.04
N ASN A 371 -54.47 -8.26 -22.73
CA ASN A 371 -55.33 -8.73 -21.64
C ASN A 371 -55.82 -7.55 -20.77
N LYS A 372 -56.86 -6.84 -21.24
CA LYS A 372 -57.40 -5.64 -20.59
C LYS A 372 -57.93 -5.84 -19.16
N ASN A 373 -58.23 -7.07 -18.75
CA ASN A 373 -58.69 -7.35 -17.38
C ASN A 373 -57.53 -7.29 -16.36
N ALA A 374 -56.31 -7.65 -16.76
CA ALA A 374 -55.12 -7.57 -15.92
C ALA A 374 -54.79 -6.13 -15.49
N LEU A 375 -55.10 -5.15 -16.35
CA LEU A 375 -54.87 -3.71 -16.11
C LEU A 375 -55.68 -3.13 -14.93
N LYS A 376 -56.63 -3.87 -14.36
CA LYS A 376 -57.41 -3.43 -13.18
C LYS A 376 -56.64 -3.57 -11.87
N PHE A 377 -55.56 -4.37 -11.84
CA PHE A 377 -54.80 -4.68 -10.65
C PHE A 377 -53.51 -3.84 -10.55
N GLU A 378 -53.68 -2.51 -10.55
CA GLU A 378 -52.55 -1.55 -10.55
C GLU A 378 -51.49 -1.84 -9.47
N PRO A 379 -51.83 -2.15 -8.19
CA PRO A 379 -50.83 -2.44 -7.17
C PRO A 379 -49.92 -3.62 -7.52
N ILE A 380 -50.46 -4.67 -8.16
CA ILE A 380 -49.67 -5.83 -8.58
C ILE A 380 -48.74 -5.46 -9.75
N ILE A 381 -49.22 -4.64 -10.70
CA ILE A 381 -48.42 -4.16 -11.83
C ILE A 381 -47.24 -3.33 -11.34
N THR A 382 -47.47 -2.35 -10.45
CA THR A 382 -46.40 -1.54 -9.86
C THR A 382 -45.42 -2.40 -9.06
N TYR A 383 -45.89 -3.46 -8.40
CA TYR A 383 -45.04 -4.39 -7.66
C TYR A 383 -44.11 -5.21 -8.57
N ILE A 384 -44.66 -5.79 -9.65
CA ILE A 384 -43.87 -6.50 -10.67
C ILE A 384 -42.85 -5.55 -11.31
N ALA A 385 -43.27 -4.32 -11.61
CA ALA A 385 -42.37 -3.30 -12.15
C ALA A 385 -41.25 -2.92 -11.17
N ALA A 386 -41.52 -2.90 -9.87
CA ALA A 386 -40.52 -2.65 -8.84
C ALA A 386 -39.51 -3.80 -8.73
N ILE A 387 -39.97 -5.06 -8.72
CA ILE A 387 -39.09 -6.24 -8.71
C ILE A 387 -38.25 -6.30 -9.98
N ALA A 388 -38.87 -6.16 -11.16
CA ALA A 388 -38.16 -6.16 -12.43
C ALA A 388 -37.18 -4.99 -12.52
N GLY A 389 -37.56 -3.80 -12.04
CA GLY A 389 -36.65 -2.67 -11.93
C GLY A 389 -35.46 -2.98 -11.03
N GLN A 390 -35.65 -3.69 -9.92
CA GLN A 390 -34.55 -4.09 -9.02
C GLN A 390 -33.58 -5.03 -9.74
N LEU A 391 -34.09 -6.05 -10.43
CA LEU A 391 -33.26 -6.98 -11.22
C LEU A 391 -32.47 -6.26 -12.33
N ILE A 392 -33.04 -5.24 -12.97
CA ILE A 392 -32.32 -4.41 -13.95
C ILE A 392 -31.16 -3.64 -13.31
N ASP A 393 -31.36 -3.05 -12.12
CA ASP A 393 -30.28 -2.34 -11.40
C ASP A 393 -29.18 -3.31 -10.94
N GLU A 394 -29.55 -4.54 -10.60
CA GLU A 394 -28.63 -5.65 -10.28
C GLU A 394 -27.91 -6.20 -11.52
N LYS A 395 -28.27 -5.72 -12.73
CA LYS A 395 -27.80 -6.23 -14.02
C LYS A 395 -28.06 -7.72 -14.21
N ASP A 396 -29.11 -8.24 -13.59
CA ASP A 396 -29.54 -9.63 -13.76
C ASP A 396 -30.38 -9.74 -15.05
N ALA A 397 -29.84 -10.43 -16.04
CA ALA A 397 -30.54 -10.75 -17.29
C ALA A 397 -30.97 -12.22 -17.38
N ASP A 398 -30.71 -13.04 -16.35
CA ASP A 398 -30.97 -14.48 -16.38
C ASP A 398 -32.48 -14.79 -16.45
N SER A 399 -32.84 -15.73 -17.32
CA SER A 399 -34.25 -16.07 -17.55
C SER A 399 -34.87 -16.76 -16.34
N HIS A 400 -34.08 -17.59 -15.65
CA HIS A 400 -34.57 -18.37 -14.53
C HIS A 400 -34.80 -17.47 -13.31
N SER A 401 -33.89 -16.53 -13.04
CA SER A 401 -34.02 -15.52 -11.99
C SER A 401 -35.24 -14.62 -12.19
N TRP A 402 -35.46 -14.09 -13.40
CA TRP A 402 -36.65 -13.29 -13.69
C TRP A 402 -37.94 -14.10 -13.51
N THR A 403 -37.93 -15.35 -13.95
CA THR A 403 -39.08 -16.25 -13.83
C THR A 403 -39.41 -16.54 -12.37
N SER A 404 -38.43 -16.92 -11.55
CA SER A 404 -38.64 -17.28 -10.14
C SER A 404 -39.20 -16.10 -9.34
N ASN A 405 -38.74 -14.88 -9.62
CA ASN A 405 -39.12 -13.67 -8.89
C ASN A 405 -40.44 -13.04 -9.35
N LEU A 406 -40.76 -13.08 -10.64
CA LEU A 406 -41.91 -12.35 -11.20
C LEU A 406 -43.12 -13.25 -11.50
N LYS A 407 -42.90 -14.54 -11.82
CA LYS A 407 -43.99 -15.44 -12.23
C LYS A 407 -45.08 -15.58 -11.17
N PRO A 408 -44.80 -15.71 -9.85
CA PRO A 408 -45.87 -15.81 -8.85
C PRO A 408 -46.84 -14.63 -8.88
N PHE A 409 -46.34 -13.41 -9.11
CA PHE A 409 -47.15 -12.20 -9.23
C PHE A 409 -47.84 -12.09 -10.60
N ALA A 410 -47.17 -12.51 -11.67
CA ALA A 410 -47.75 -12.53 -13.02
C ALA A 410 -48.92 -13.54 -13.13
N VAL A 411 -48.85 -14.67 -12.41
CA VAL A 411 -49.97 -15.63 -12.33
C VAL A 411 -51.22 -14.98 -11.73
N ALA A 412 -51.07 -14.11 -10.73
CA ALA A 412 -52.20 -13.37 -10.16
C ALA A 412 -52.84 -12.38 -11.16
N LEU A 413 -52.08 -11.91 -12.17
CA LEU A 413 -52.56 -10.99 -13.20
C LEU A 413 -53.21 -11.65 -14.41
N THR A 414 -52.62 -12.74 -14.92
CA THR A 414 -52.99 -13.34 -16.22
C THR A 414 -53.29 -14.83 -16.18
N GLY A 415 -53.09 -15.49 -15.03
CA GLY A 415 -53.18 -16.94 -14.90
C GLY A 415 -51.94 -17.71 -15.37
N GLU A 416 -51.89 -18.99 -15.04
CA GLU A 416 -50.68 -19.82 -15.12
C GLU A 416 -50.16 -20.07 -16.55
N LYS A 417 -51.05 -20.07 -17.54
CA LYS A 417 -50.70 -20.32 -18.94
C LYS A 417 -49.94 -19.16 -19.60
N GLU A 418 -50.27 -17.92 -19.24
CA GLU A 418 -49.74 -16.72 -19.89
C GLU A 418 -48.60 -16.05 -19.10
N ALA A 419 -48.51 -16.32 -17.78
CA ALA A 419 -47.55 -15.68 -16.88
C ALA A 419 -46.09 -15.79 -17.36
N GLN A 420 -45.66 -16.95 -17.85
CA GLN A 420 -44.28 -17.15 -18.34
C GLN A 420 -43.97 -16.24 -19.54
N SER A 421 -44.90 -16.16 -20.50
CA SER A 421 -44.74 -15.32 -21.69
C SER A 421 -44.67 -13.84 -21.33
N VAL A 422 -45.46 -13.39 -20.35
CA VAL A 422 -45.42 -12.00 -19.87
C VAL A 422 -44.05 -11.67 -19.27
N VAL A 423 -43.52 -12.55 -18.41
CA VAL A 423 -42.21 -12.35 -17.78
C VAL A 423 -41.08 -12.33 -18.82
N ASP A 424 -41.06 -13.27 -19.75
CA ASP A 424 -40.02 -13.35 -20.78
C ASP A 424 -40.04 -12.12 -21.71
N ASN A 425 -41.25 -11.64 -22.08
CA ASN A 425 -41.41 -10.44 -22.90
C ASN A 425 -41.02 -9.17 -22.14
N LEU A 426 -41.35 -9.06 -20.85
CA LEU A 426 -40.92 -7.95 -20.01
C LEU A 426 -39.39 -7.92 -19.91
N ARG A 427 -38.75 -9.05 -19.61
CA ARG A 427 -37.29 -9.17 -19.52
C ARG A 427 -36.60 -8.69 -20.78
N LYS A 428 -37.01 -9.21 -21.95
CA LYS A 428 -36.42 -8.87 -23.26
C LYS A 428 -36.57 -7.39 -23.62
N ARG A 429 -37.68 -6.75 -23.23
CA ARG A 429 -37.96 -5.36 -23.57
C ARG A 429 -37.39 -4.36 -22.56
N ALA A 430 -37.25 -4.76 -21.30
CA ALA A 430 -36.85 -3.89 -20.22
C ALA A 430 -35.35 -3.98 -19.87
N SER A 431 -34.69 -5.12 -20.10
CA SER A 431 -33.27 -5.32 -19.78
C SER A 431 -32.34 -4.94 -20.95
N PRO A 432 -31.45 -3.95 -20.80
CA PRO A 432 -30.43 -3.62 -21.80
C PRO A 432 -29.34 -4.71 -21.87
N GLY A 433 -29.06 -5.26 -23.05
CA GLY A 433 -27.95 -6.22 -23.26
C GLY A 433 -28.33 -7.71 -23.23
N ALA A 434 -29.59 -8.04 -22.92
CA ALA A 434 -30.09 -9.41 -22.87
C ALA A 434 -30.01 -10.20 -24.19
N GLU A 435 -29.73 -9.55 -25.33
CA GLU A 435 -29.48 -10.20 -26.63
C GLU A 435 -27.98 -10.49 -26.89
N ALA A 436 -27.06 -9.91 -26.12
CA ALA A 436 -25.60 -10.00 -26.35
C ALA A 436 -24.91 -11.08 -25.50
N GLU A 437 -25.46 -11.44 -24.34
CA GLU A 437 -24.93 -12.52 -23.48
C GLU A 437 -25.11 -13.92 -24.07
N ASP A 438 -26.02 -14.10 -25.03
CA ASP A 438 -26.16 -15.37 -25.77
C ASP A 438 -24.97 -15.64 -26.74
N ALA A 439 -23.94 -14.79 -26.74
CA ALA A 439 -22.78 -14.84 -27.64
C ALA A 439 -21.43 -14.81 -26.89
N GLU A 440 -21.13 -15.78 -26.03
CA GLU A 440 -19.76 -16.04 -25.58
C GLU A 440 -19.03 -17.04 -26.52
N GLU A 441 -17.81 -16.69 -26.92
CA GLU A 441 -16.92 -17.56 -27.71
C GLU A 441 -16.48 -18.79 -26.88
N ALA A 442 -16.61 -19.99 -27.45
CA ALA A 442 -16.16 -21.23 -26.85
C ALA A 442 -14.61 -21.31 -26.82
N ASP A 443 -14.04 -21.62 -25.64
CA ASP A 443 -12.59 -21.88 -25.48
C ASP A 443 -12.35 -23.41 -25.41
N ASP A 444 -11.77 -23.96 -26.48
CA ASP A 444 -11.56 -25.40 -26.74
C ASP A 444 -10.41 -26.06 -25.92
N GLU A 445 -9.86 -25.43 -24.89
CA GLU A 445 -8.74 -25.99 -24.12
C GLU A 445 -9.19 -26.99 -23.02
N GLU A 446 -8.72 -28.24 -23.09
CA GLU A 446 -8.96 -29.28 -22.08
C GLU A 446 -8.28 -28.96 -20.73
N GLY A 447 -9.03 -29.05 -19.62
CA GLY A 447 -8.51 -28.93 -18.24
C GLY A 447 -9.47 -28.23 -17.28
N GLU A 448 -9.45 -28.61 -16.00
CA GLU A 448 -10.22 -27.98 -14.92
C GLU A 448 -9.71 -26.56 -14.65
N ASP A 449 -10.60 -25.59 -14.56
CA ASP A 449 -10.28 -24.22 -14.14
C ASP A 449 -10.05 -24.18 -12.63
N LEU A 450 -8.87 -23.72 -12.22
CA LEU A 450 -8.57 -23.38 -10.83
C LEU A 450 -9.07 -21.99 -10.47
N CYS A 451 -9.14 -21.07 -11.42
CA CYS A 451 -9.83 -19.80 -11.24
C CYS A 451 -10.28 -19.24 -12.59
N ASN A 452 -11.37 -18.48 -12.56
CA ASN A 452 -11.85 -17.69 -13.68
C ASN A 452 -12.47 -16.40 -13.13
N CYS A 453 -11.67 -15.34 -13.04
CA CYS A 453 -12.07 -14.13 -12.33
C CYS A 453 -11.67 -12.87 -13.10
N THR A 454 -12.52 -11.85 -12.99
CA THR A 454 -12.25 -10.49 -13.47
C THR A 454 -12.07 -9.60 -12.25
N PHE A 455 -10.96 -8.88 -12.16
CA PHE A 455 -10.64 -8.08 -10.97
C PHE A 455 -9.76 -6.87 -11.26
N ASN A 456 -9.65 -6.01 -10.25
CA ASN A 456 -8.72 -4.89 -10.18
C ASN A 456 -7.60 -5.13 -9.18
N LEU A 457 -6.43 -4.52 -9.40
CA LEU A 457 -5.33 -4.56 -8.44
C LEU A 457 -4.66 -3.19 -8.34
N ALA A 458 -4.49 -2.68 -7.13
CA ALA A 458 -3.70 -1.49 -6.85
C ALA A 458 -2.81 -1.73 -5.62
N TYR A 459 -1.77 -0.92 -5.48
CA TYR A 459 -0.86 -0.95 -4.33
C TYR A 459 -0.41 0.47 -4.01
N GLY A 460 -0.67 0.95 -2.79
CA GLY A 460 -0.49 2.38 -2.55
C GLY A 460 -1.49 3.19 -3.39
N ALA A 461 -1.26 4.48 -3.59
CA ALA A 461 -2.14 5.31 -4.42
C ALA A 461 -2.07 4.97 -5.94
N LYS A 462 -1.46 3.84 -6.34
CA LYS A 462 -1.16 3.48 -7.74
C LYS A 462 -1.94 2.24 -8.17
N ILE A 463 -2.81 2.41 -9.17
CA ILE A 463 -3.50 1.32 -9.89
C ILE A 463 -2.46 0.52 -10.70
N LEU A 464 -2.48 -0.81 -10.56
CA LEU A 464 -1.59 -1.75 -11.23
C LEU A 464 -2.33 -2.54 -12.33
N LEU A 465 -3.55 -2.97 -12.04
CA LEU A 465 -4.47 -3.67 -12.95
C LEU A 465 -5.89 -3.10 -12.81
N ASN A 466 -6.61 -3.01 -13.91
CA ASN A 466 -7.98 -2.51 -14.02
C ASN A 466 -8.79 -3.46 -14.91
N GLN A 467 -9.87 -4.02 -14.42
CA GLN A 467 -10.81 -5.01 -14.97
C GLN A 467 -10.08 -6.09 -15.77
N THR A 468 -9.07 -6.70 -15.16
CA THR A 468 -8.30 -7.72 -15.84
C THR A 468 -8.94 -9.07 -15.64
N HIS A 469 -8.95 -9.87 -16.69
CA HIS A 469 -9.36 -11.27 -16.62
C HIS A 469 -8.14 -12.14 -16.30
N LEU A 470 -8.29 -13.04 -15.34
CA LEU A 470 -7.31 -14.07 -15.01
C LEU A 470 -8.02 -15.42 -14.94
N ARG A 471 -7.58 -16.33 -15.82
CA ARG A 471 -8.02 -17.71 -15.85
C ARG A 471 -6.80 -18.62 -15.75
N LEU A 472 -6.81 -19.51 -14.77
CA LEU A 472 -5.75 -20.48 -14.53
C LEU A 472 -6.32 -21.88 -14.57
N LYS A 473 -5.70 -22.76 -15.35
CA LYS A 473 -6.02 -24.19 -15.43
C LYS A 473 -5.06 -25.04 -14.61
N ARG A 474 -5.58 -26.13 -14.06
CA ARG A 474 -4.82 -27.08 -13.22
C ARG A 474 -3.66 -27.71 -13.99
N GLY A 475 -2.49 -27.79 -13.35
CA GLY A 475 -1.28 -28.45 -13.87
C GLY A 475 -0.50 -27.66 -14.92
N GLN A 476 -0.90 -26.43 -15.21
CA GLN A 476 -0.24 -25.58 -16.21
C GLN A 476 0.82 -24.66 -15.56
N ARG A 477 1.81 -24.25 -16.35
CA ARG A 477 2.91 -23.36 -15.90
C ARG A 477 2.85 -22.01 -16.58
N TYR A 478 2.66 -20.95 -15.80
CA TYR A 478 2.47 -19.58 -16.24
C TYR A 478 3.68 -18.71 -15.88
N GLY A 479 4.26 -18.05 -16.87
CA GLY A 479 5.24 -16.99 -16.65
C GLY A 479 4.54 -15.63 -16.56
N LEU A 480 4.72 -14.89 -15.47
CA LEU A 480 4.14 -13.57 -15.29
C LEU A 480 5.16 -12.50 -15.69
N CYS A 481 4.97 -11.90 -16.86
CA CYS A 481 5.89 -10.93 -17.45
C CYS A 481 5.30 -9.52 -17.42
N GLY A 482 6.16 -8.54 -17.16
CA GLY A 482 5.79 -7.12 -17.14
C GLY A 482 6.99 -6.24 -16.81
N PRO A 483 6.93 -4.93 -17.12
CA PRO A 483 7.97 -3.99 -16.72
C PRO A 483 8.16 -3.94 -15.20
N ASN A 484 9.32 -3.50 -14.73
CA ASN A 484 9.57 -3.37 -13.29
C ASN A 484 8.70 -2.28 -12.66
N GLY A 485 8.14 -2.59 -11.48
CA GLY A 485 7.11 -1.76 -10.86
C GLY A 485 5.71 -1.81 -11.50
N SER A 486 5.44 -2.80 -12.37
CA SER A 486 4.10 -3.07 -12.92
C SER A 486 3.15 -3.74 -11.93
N GLY A 487 3.66 -4.32 -10.85
CA GLY A 487 2.84 -5.00 -9.84
C GLY A 487 2.92 -6.53 -9.80
N LYS A 488 3.91 -7.16 -10.44
CA LYS A 488 4.06 -8.63 -10.50
C LYS A 488 4.03 -9.31 -9.12
N SER A 489 4.94 -8.94 -8.22
CA SER A 489 5.01 -9.45 -6.85
C SER A 489 3.78 -9.08 -6.03
N THR A 490 3.22 -7.88 -6.26
CA THR A 490 1.97 -7.45 -5.64
C THR A 490 0.81 -8.38 -6.00
N LEU A 491 0.68 -8.76 -7.27
CA LEU A 491 -0.35 -9.68 -7.72
C LEU A 491 -0.21 -11.05 -7.06
N MET A 492 1.01 -11.59 -6.98
CA MET A 492 1.25 -12.87 -6.31
C MET A 492 0.89 -12.82 -4.81
N ARG A 493 1.27 -11.76 -4.11
CA ARG A 493 0.88 -11.55 -2.72
C ARG A 493 -0.63 -11.40 -2.56
N ALA A 494 -1.29 -10.69 -3.45
CA ALA A 494 -2.74 -10.52 -3.42
C ALA A 494 -3.48 -11.84 -3.63
N ILE A 495 -2.99 -12.71 -4.53
CA ILE A 495 -3.51 -14.06 -4.74
C ILE A 495 -3.34 -14.87 -3.44
N ASN A 496 -2.13 -14.88 -2.86
CA ASN A 496 -1.86 -15.65 -1.64
C ASN A 496 -2.60 -15.15 -0.40
N ASN A 497 -2.99 -13.88 -0.34
CA ASN A 497 -3.66 -13.27 0.80
C ASN A 497 -5.19 -13.16 0.64
N GLU A 498 -5.77 -13.80 -0.39
CA GLU A 498 -7.22 -13.74 -0.67
C GLU A 498 -7.74 -12.30 -0.90
N GLN A 499 -6.89 -11.46 -1.50
CA GLN A 499 -7.19 -10.05 -1.78
C GLN A 499 -7.72 -9.84 -3.21
N VAL A 500 -7.54 -10.82 -4.10
CA VAL A 500 -8.06 -10.80 -5.46
C VAL A 500 -9.55 -11.16 -5.46
N GLU A 501 -10.38 -10.28 -5.99
CA GLU A 501 -11.82 -10.48 -6.09
C GLU A 501 -12.16 -11.60 -7.09
N GLY A 502 -13.12 -12.46 -6.72
CA GLY A 502 -13.50 -13.63 -7.52
C GLY A 502 -12.49 -14.77 -7.54
N PHE A 503 -11.30 -14.63 -6.92
CA PHE A 503 -10.35 -15.73 -6.80
C PHE A 503 -10.81 -16.72 -5.70
N PRO A 504 -10.77 -18.04 -5.92
CA PRO A 504 -11.21 -19.02 -4.92
C PRO A 504 -10.44 -18.91 -3.61
N LYS A 505 -11.14 -19.18 -2.49
CA LYS A 505 -10.52 -19.16 -1.16
C LYS A 505 -9.53 -20.31 -1.00
N LYS A 506 -8.60 -20.20 -0.04
CA LYS A 506 -7.63 -21.27 0.28
C LYS A 506 -8.25 -22.60 0.68
N SER A 507 -9.52 -22.60 1.09
CA SER A 507 -10.30 -23.81 1.35
C SER A 507 -10.64 -24.61 0.08
N GLU A 508 -10.69 -23.95 -1.07
CA GLU A 508 -11.02 -24.54 -2.37
C GLU A 508 -9.77 -24.74 -3.22
N VAL A 509 -8.89 -23.74 -3.27
CA VAL A 509 -7.64 -23.76 -4.05
C VAL A 509 -6.49 -23.31 -3.17
N LYS A 510 -5.61 -24.24 -2.80
CA LYS A 510 -4.51 -23.95 -1.88
C LYS A 510 -3.34 -23.30 -2.63
N THR A 511 -3.12 -22.02 -2.36
CA THR A 511 -1.97 -21.26 -2.90
C THR A 511 -0.85 -21.17 -1.87
N VAL A 512 0.39 -21.42 -2.30
CA VAL A 512 1.59 -21.24 -1.46
C VAL A 512 2.54 -20.28 -2.14
N PHE A 513 2.92 -19.22 -1.43
CA PHE A 513 3.90 -18.25 -1.89
C PHE A 513 5.27 -18.56 -1.31
N VAL A 514 6.23 -18.80 -2.19
CA VAL A 514 7.59 -19.20 -1.81
C VAL A 514 8.44 -17.95 -1.62
N GLU A 515 8.51 -17.45 -0.38
CA GLU A 515 9.37 -16.34 0.03
C GLU A 515 10.47 -16.79 1.01
N HIS A 516 11.53 -15.98 1.14
CA HIS A 516 12.59 -16.18 2.13
C HIS A 516 12.22 -15.53 3.47
N ASP A 517 11.34 -16.17 4.25
CA ASP A 517 10.82 -15.65 5.52
C ASP A 517 11.78 -15.84 6.70
N LEU A 518 12.95 -15.20 6.68
CA LEU A 518 13.87 -15.22 7.83
C LEU A 518 13.68 -13.99 8.71
N ASP A 519 13.03 -14.19 9.86
CA ASP A 519 12.92 -13.17 10.91
C ASP A 519 14.24 -13.03 11.68
N SER A 520 14.53 -11.82 12.18
CA SER A 520 15.73 -11.55 13.00
C SER A 520 15.77 -12.37 14.31
N ALA A 521 14.64 -12.93 14.75
CA ALA A 521 14.54 -13.79 15.93
C ALA A 521 14.89 -15.28 15.64
N ASP A 522 14.98 -15.68 14.37
CA ASP A 522 15.21 -17.08 13.97
C ASP A 522 16.70 -17.42 13.76
N THR A 523 17.62 -16.47 14.04
CA THR A 523 19.07 -16.60 13.74
C THR A 523 19.79 -17.70 14.54
N GLU A 524 19.20 -18.17 15.64
CA GLU A 524 19.80 -19.15 16.56
C GLU A 524 19.23 -20.58 16.40
N GLN A 525 18.30 -20.80 15.46
CA GLN A 525 17.67 -22.11 15.26
C GLN A 525 18.40 -22.95 14.20
N THR A 526 18.38 -24.28 14.38
CA THR A 526 18.83 -25.23 13.35
C THR A 526 17.82 -25.33 12.22
N THR A 527 18.28 -25.70 11.02
CA THR A 527 17.42 -25.83 9.84
C THR A 527 16.20 -26.73 10.10
N ILE A 528 16.40 -27.86 10.78
CA ILE A 528 15.31 -28.80 11.09
C ILE A 528 14.32 -28.24 12.12
N ALA A 529 14.82 -27.62 13.21
CA ALA A 529 13.97 -27.07 14.26
C ALA A 529 13.09 -25.93 13.72
N TRP A 530 13.68 -25.07 12.89
CA TRP A 530 12.97 -23.99 12.23
C TRP A 530 11.91 -24.50 11.25
N THR A 531 12.23 -25.52 10.46
CA THR A 531 11.29 -26.12 9.50
C THR A 531 10.07 -26.73 10.22
N MET A 532 10.31 -27.48 11.30
CA MET A 532 9.23 -28.05 12.13
C MET A 532 8.34 -26.98 12.75
N LYS A 533 8.93 -25.88 13.26
CA LYS A 533 8.19 -24.75 13.80
C LYS A 533 7.28 -24.12 12.74
N LYS A 534 7.80 -23.85 11.54
CA LYS A 534 7.04 -23.23 10.45
C LYS A 534 5.92 -24.12 9.91
N LEU A 535 6.14 -25.43 9.78
CA LEU A 535 5.07 -26.36 9.40
C LEU A 535 3.93 -26.36 10.41
N LYS A 536 4.25 -26.30 11.70
CA LYS A 536 3.24 -26.20 12.77
C LYS A 536 2.44 -24.89 12.74
N GLU A 537 3.08 -23.76 12.41
CA GLU A 537 2.39 -22.46 12.25
C GLU A 537 1.32 -22.47 11.14
N VAL A 538 1.53 -23.27 10.09
CA VAL A 538 0.60 -23.41 8.95
C VAL A 538 -0.37 -24.58 9.13
N GLY A 539 -0.35 -25.23 10.31
CA GLY A 539 -1.27 -26.33 10.64
C GLY A 539 -0.92 -27.68 10.02
N VAL A 540 0.33 -27.89 9.59
CA VAL A 540 0.82 -29.18 9.08
C VAL A 540 1.47 -29.95 10.23
N GLU A 541 0.86 -31.07 10.63
CA GLU A 541 1.42 -32.01 11.61
C GLU A 541 2.12 -33.16 10.90
N THR A 542 3.46 -33.19 10.93
CA THR A 542 4.28 -34.26 10.36
C THR A 542 5.43 -34.61 11.33
N SER A 543 5.98 -35.82 11.21
CA SER A 543 7.08 -36.27 12.07
C SER A 543 8.44 -35.68 11.63
N GLN A 544 9.37 -35.50 12.56
CA GLN A 544 10.73 -35.01 12.22
C GLN A 544 11.45 -35.94 11.22
N GLU A 545 11.26 -37.26 11.34
CA GLU A 545 11.86 -38.25 10.43
C GLU A 545 11.39 -38.04 8.97
N GLU A 546 10.13 -37.68 8.78
CA GLU A 546 9.53 -37.43 7.48
C GLU A 546 10.02 -36.11 6.87
N VAL A 547 10.22 -35.09 7.71
CA VAL A 547 10.89 -33.83 7.31
C VAL A 547 12.34 -34.07 6.90
N GLU A 548 13.09 -34.85 7.67
CA GLU A 548 14.49 -35.19 7.34
C GLU A 548 14.59 -36.00 6.06
N LYS A 549 13.66 -36.94 5.82
CA LYS A 549 13.58 -37.69 4.57
C LYS A 549 13.32 -36.77 3.38
N GLN A 550 12.34 -35.88 3.47
CA GLN A 550 12.02 -34.94 2.39
C GLN A 550 13.16 -33.96 2.11
N LEU A 551 13.82 -33.45 3.16
CA LEU A 551 15.01 -32.62 3.03
C LEU A 551 16.15 -33.37 2.35
N SER A 552 16.36 -34.64 2.68
CA SER A 552 17.34 -35.50 2.02
C SER A 552 17.04 -35.69 0.53
N GLU A 553 15.76 -35.89 0.16
CA GLU A 553 15.32 -35.96 -1.25
C GLU A 553 15.57 -34.66 -2.02
N PHE A 554 15.50 -33.50 -1.33
CA PHE A 554 15.87 -32.19 -1.88
C PHE A 554 17.39 -31.92 -1.89
N GLY A 555 18.19 -32.87 -1.40
CA GLY A 555 19.65 -32.87 -1.41
C GLY A 555 20.31 -32.29 -0.17
N PHE A 556 19.58 -32.04 0.92
CA PHE A 556 20.16 -31.59 2.18
C PHE A 556 20.92 -32.73 2.87
N THR A 557 22.15 -32.46 3.32
CA THR A 557 22.91 -33.43 4.12
C THR A 557 22.55 -33.33 5.59
N SER A 558 22.81 -34.38 6.37
CA SER A 558 22.59 -34.38 7.82
C SER A 558 23.39 -33.30 8.56
N GLU A 559 24.49 -32.82 7.99
CA GLU A 559 25.25 -31.69 8.54
C GLU A 559 24.50 -30.37 8.34
N MET A 560 23.89 -30.17 7.17
CA MET A 560 23.14 -28.96 6.83
C MET A 560 21.81 -28.83 7.60
N THR A 561 21.16 -29.97 7.90
CA THR A 561 19.92 -29.98 8.69
C THR A 561 20.17 -29.64 10.15
N ASN A 562 21.33 -30.04 10.69
CA ASN A 562 21.72 -29.83 12.09
C ASN A 562 22.46 -28.50 12.34
N ASN A 563 23.01 -27.86 11.30
CA ASN A 563 23.59 -26.53 11.40
C ASN A 563 22.52 -25.43 11.51
N LEU A 564 22.96 -24.24 11.94
CA LEU A 564 22.12 -23.05 12.00
C LEU A 564 21.58 -22.67 10.62
N ILE A 565 20.33 -22.23 10.56
CA ILE A 565 19.69 -21.80 9.30
C ILE A 565 20.40 -20.60 8.64
N THR A 566 21.13 -19.82 9.45
CA THR A 566 21.97 -18.70 9.00
C THR A 566 23.20 -19.14 8.21
N ALA A 567 23.66 -20.39 8.40
CA ALA A 567 24.79 -20.96 7.67
C ALA A 567 24.40 -21.42 6.24
N LEU A 568 23.11 -21.56 5.94
CA LEU A 568 22.65 -21.90 4.60
C LEU A 568 22.88 -20.73 3.64
N SER A 569 23.44 -21.02 2.46
CA SER A 569 23.49 -20.05 1.36
C SER A 569 22.07 -19.71 0.87
N GLY A 570 21.89 -18.57 0.20
CA GLY A 570 20.58 -18.16 -0.35
C GLY A 570 19.91 -19.24 -1.21
N GLY A 571 20.67 -19.94 -2.05
CA GLY A 571 20.12 -21.03 -2.88
C GLY A 571 19.62 -22.24 -2.08
N TRP A 572 20.29 -22.56 -0.97
CA TRP A 572 19.82 -23.60 -0.04
C TRP A 572 18.58 -23.16 0.74
N LYS A 573 18.45 -21.87 1.06
CA LYS A 573 17.23 -21.31 1.65
C LYS A 573 16.04 -21.38 0.68
N MET A 574 16.27 -21.20 -0.62
CA MET A 574 15.21 -21.33 -1.64
C MET A 574 14.74 -22.78 -1.75
N LYS A 575 15.69 -23.73 -1.80
CA LYS A 575 15.34 -25.16 -1.75
C LYS A 575 14.60 -25.56 -0.48
N LEU A 576 14.94 -24.94 0.66
CA LEU A 576 14.25 -25.18 1.92
C LEU A 576 12.80 -24.70 1.86
N ALA A 577 12.56 -23.50 1.31
CA ALA A 577 11.22 -22.95 1.13
C ALA A 577 10.38 -23.79 0.17
N LEU A 578 10.98 -24.28 -0.93
CA LEU A 578 10.33 -25.22 -1.86
C LEU A 578 10.02 -26.56 -1.19
N CYS A 579 10.95 -27.10 -0.39
CA CYS A 579 10.73 -28.33 0.37
C CYS A 579 9.56 -28.18 1.35
N ARG A 580 9.45 -27.03 2.01
CA ARG A 580 8.31 -26.71 2.89
C ARG A 580 6.99 -26.66 2.12
N ALA A 581 6.98 -26.03 0.94
CA ALA A 581 5.78 -25.95 0.11
C ALA A 581 5.25 -27.33 -0.29
N VAL A 582 6.11 -28.36 -0.44
CA VAL A 582 5.66 -29.74 -0.72
C VAL A 582 4.76 -30.28 0.39
N PHE A 583 5.13 -30.08 1.66
CA PHE A 583 4.33 -30.53 2.80
C PHE A 583 2.94 -29.89 2.84
N GLU A 584 2.80 -28.70 2.29
CA GLU A 584 1.52 -28.01 2.24
C GLU A 584 0.60 -28.52 1.13
N SER A 585 1.10 -29.32 0.17
CA SER A 585 0.33 -29.85 -0.97
C SER A 585 -0.46 -28.78 -1.74
N PRO A 586 0.20 -27.74 -2.29
CA PRO A 586 -0.45 -26.64 -3.00
C PRO A 586 -1.09 -27.08 -4.33
N ASP A 587 -2.21 -26.44 -4.68
CA ASP A 587 -2.77 -26.47 -6.04
C ASP A 587 -2.06 -25.48 -6.97
N ILE A 588 -1.59 -24.36 -6.40
CA ILE A 588 -0.86 -23.29 -7.09
C ILE A 588 0.40 -22.90 -6.30
N LEU A 589 1.56 -23.05 -6.94
CA LEU A 589 2.85 -22.53 -6.48
C LEU A 589 3.11 -21.15 -7.06
N LEU A 590 3.33 -20.17 -6.18
CA LEU A 590 3.68 -18.81 -6.56
C LEU A 590 5.18 -18.60 -6.30
N LEU A 591 5.93 -18.26 -7.35
CA LEU A 591 7.39 -18.20 -7.34
C LEU A 591 7.85 -16.82 -7.81
N ASP A 592 8.43 -16.02 -6.91
CA ASP A 592 9.00 -14.70 -7.23
C ASP A 592 10.52 -14.78 -7.32
N GLU A 593 11.06 -14.53 -8.51
CA GLU A 593 12.49 -14.62 -8.84
C GLU A 593 13.17 -15.87 -8.28
N PRO A 594 12.66 -17.09 -8.58
CA PRO A 594 13.11 -18.30 -7.91
C PRO A 594 14.56 -18.69 -8.29
N THR A 595 15.08 -18.13 -9.39
CA THR A 595 16.47 -18.26 -9.83
C THR A 595 17.45 -17.40 -9.05
N ASN A 596 16.97 -16.43 -8.25
CA ASN A 596 17.84 -15.60 -7.43
C ASN A 596 18.57 -16.44 -6.39
N HIS A 597 19.86 -16.14 -6.20
CA HIS A 597 20.75 -16.84 -5.28
C HIS A 597 20.98 -18.34 -5.58
N LEU A 598 20.53 -18.86 -6.72
CA LEU A 598 20.84 -20.21 -7.20
C LEU A 598 22.03 -20.21 -8.17
N ASP A 599 22.84 -21.26 -8.10
CA ASP A 599 23.85 -21.55 -9.12
C ASP A 599 23.23 -22.30 -10.30
N VAL A 600 23.97 -22.42 -11.40
CA VAL A 600 23.48 -23.05 -12.65
C VAL A 600 22.98 -24.48 -12.42
N LYS A 601 23.59 -25.23 -11.49
CA LYS A 601 23.17 -26.60 -11.16
C LYS A 601 21.83 -26.63 -10.44
N ASN A 602 21.61 -25.74 -9.48
CA ASN A 602 20.36 -25.69 -8.74
C ASN A 602 19.22 -25.06 -9.54
N VAL A 603 19.50 -24.12 -10.46
CA VAL A 603 18.53 -23.64 -11.45
C VAL A 603 18.03 -24.80 -12.31
N LYS A 604 18.95 -25.62 -12.85
CA LYS A 604 18.57 -26.80 -13.65
C LYS A 604 17.72 -27.81 -12.86
N TRP A 605 18.09 -28.07 -11.61
CA TRP A 605 17.28 -28.91 -10.73
C TRP A 605 15.86 -28.34 -10.53
N LEU A 606 15.74 -27.01 -10.38
CA LEU A 606 14.45 -26.35 -10.23
C LEU A 606 13.62 -26.43 -11.52
N GLU A 607 14.24 -26.28 -12.69
CA GLU A 607 13.58 -26.50 -13.98
C GLU A 607 12.99 -27.91 -14.06
N GLU A 608 13.79 -28.92 -13.75
CA GLU A 608 13.38 -30.33 -13.75
C GLU A 608 12.26 -30.59 -12.73
N TYR A 609 12.34 -29.98 -11.55
CA TYR A 609 11.29 -30.08 -10.53
C TYR A 609 9.95 -29.50 -11.00
N LEU A 610 9.96 -28.27 -11.54
CA LEU A 610 8.73 -27.60 -12.00
C LEU A 610 8.13 -28.27 -13.24
N GLN A 611 8.96 -28.79 -14.15
CA GLN A 611 8.50 -29.52 -15.33
C GLN A 611 7.77 -30.83 -14.97
N ASN A 612 8.21 -31.50 -13.90
CA ASN A 612 7.66 -32.78 -13.46
C ASN A 612 6.58 -32.63 -12.36
N SER A 613 6.39 -31.42 -11.82
CA SER A 613 5.39 -31.17 -10.79
C SER A 613 3.97 -31.17 -11.37
N PRO A 614 3.01 -31.87 -10.74
CA PRO A 614 1.60 -31.81 -11.12
C PRO A 614 0.92 -30.49 -10.69
N CYS A 615 1.60 -29.68 -9.89
CA CYS A 615 1.10 -28.42 -9.36
C CYS A 615 1.13 -27.32 -10.42
N THR A 616 0.11 -26.46 -10.43
CA THR A 616 0.09 -25.25 -11.25
C THR A 616 1.12 -24.28 -10.72
N SER A 617 1.87 -23.57 -11.58
CA SER A 617 2.83 -22.58 -11.11
C SER A 617 2.68 -21.24 -11.79
N ILE A 618 2.80 -20.15 -11.02
CA ILE A 618 2.94 -18.79 -11.51
C ILE A 618 4.36 -18.32 -11.17
N ILE A 619 5.13 -18.00 -12.19
CA ILE A 619 6.57 -17.75 -12.09
C ILE A 619 6.86 -16.33 -12.55
N VAL A 620 7.46 -15.52 -11.70
CA VAL A 620 8.12 -14.27 -12.08
C VAL A 620 9.62 -14.54 -12.10
N SER A 621 10.29 -14.27 -13.22
CA SER A 621 11.74 -14.39 -13.30
C SER A 621 12.32 -13.41 -14.32
N HIS A 622 13.48 -12.85 -13.98
CA HIS A 622 14.32 -12.08 -14.89
C HIS A 622 15.21 -12.97 -15.77
N ASP A 623 15.29 -14.27 -15.51
CA ASP A 623 16.03 -15.22 -16.33
C ASP A 623 15.19 -15.69 -17.52
N SER A 624 15.49 -15.12 -18.69
CA SER A 624 14.80 -15.47 -19.93
C SER A 624 14.97 -16.95 -20.32
N ALA A 625 16.11 -17.57 -20.01
CA ALA A 625 16.35 -18.97 -20.35
C ALA A 625 15.51 -19.91 -19.46
N PHE A 626 15.39 -19.56 -18.18
CA PHE A 626 14.53 -20.29 -17.24
C PHE A 626 13.05 -20.24 -17.67
N LEU A 627 12.54 -19.05 -18.02
CA LEU A 627 11.16 -18.91 -18.51
C LEU A 627 10.91 -19.67 -19.82
N ASP A 628 11.90 -19.74 -20.72
CA ASP A 628 11.84 -20.52 -21.95
C ASP A 628 11.75 -22.03 -21.71
N ASN A 629 12.45 -22.53 -20.69
CA ASN A 629 12.51 -23.95 -20.35
C ASN A 629 11.29 -24.42 -19.56
N VAL A 630 10.71 -23.57 -18.70
CA VAL A 630 9.67 -24.00 -17.74
C VAL A 630 8.26 -23.62 -18.19
N CYS A 631 8.03 -22.39 -18.68
CA CYS A 631 6.69 -21.85 -18.86
C CYS A 631 5.99 -22.41 -20.11
N GLN A 632 4.68 -22.65 -20.01
CA GLN A 632 3.83 -23.06 -21.14
C GLN A 632 2.93 -21.91 -21.62
N HIS A 633 2.69 -20.95 -20.75
CA HIS A 633 1.90 -19.76 -21.01
C HIS A 633 2.62 -18.54 -20.45
N ILE A 634 2.46 -17.39 -21.10
CA ILE A 634 2.91 -16.10 -20.59
C ILE A 634 1.69 -15.24 -20.28
N ILE A 635 1.60 -14.75 -19.05
CA ILE A 635 0.66 -13.72 -18.64
C ILE A 635 1.43 -12.39 -18.67
N HIS A 636 1.10 -11.53 -19.64
CA HIS A 636 1.81 -10.27 -19.86
C HIS A 636 0.99 -9.07 -19.37
N TYR A 637 1.64 -8.17 -18.64
CA TYR A 637 1.08 -6.87 -18.27
C TYR A 637 1.05 -5.91 -19.47
N GLU A 638 -0.14 -5.52 -19.91
CA GLU A 638 -0.37 -4.52 -20.96
C GLU A 638 -1.34 -3.45 -20.48
N ARG A 639 -0.86 -2.21 -20.27
CA ARG A 639 -1.70 -1.03 -19.98
C ARG A 639 -2.78 -1.29 -18.91
N TYR A 640 -2.35 -1.78 -17.74
CA TYR A 640 -3.23 -2.15 -16.61
C TYR A 640 -4.12 -3.39 -16.85
N LYS A 641 -3.86 -4.21 -17.87
CA LYS A 641 -4.51 -5.51 -18.09
C LYS A 641 -3.49 -6.64 -18.08
N LEU A 642 -3.93 -7.84 -17.73
CA LEU A 642 -3.23 -9.09 -17.96
C LEU A 642 -3.76 -9.69 -19.26
N LYS A 643 -2.85 -10.05 -20.15
CA LYS A 643 -3.17 -10.86 -21.33
C LYS A 643 -2.42 -12.16 -21.28
N ARG A 644 -3.16 -13.27 -21.46
CA ARG A 644 -2.59 -14.60 -21.55
C ARG A 644 -2.18 -14.89 -22.99
N TYR A 645 -0.97 -15.40 -23.15
CA TYR A 645 -0.41 -15.88 -24.40
C TYR A 645 -0.03 -17.34 -24.23
N ARG A 646 -0.46 -18.18 -25.17
CA ARG A 646 0.00 -19.57 -25.24
C ARG A 646 1.40 -19.64 -25.85
N GLY A 647 2.27 -20.42 -25.20
CA GLY A 647 3.67 -20.57 -25.52
C GLY A 647 4.60 -20.07 -24.41
N ASN A 648 5.88 -20.46 -24.49
CA ASN A 648 6.94 -19.95 -23.62
C ASN A 648 7.37 -18.52 -24.01
N LEU A 649 8.36 -17.95 -23.30
CA LEU A 649 8.79 -16.57 -23.51
C LEU A 649 9.22 -16.29 -24.96
N LYS A 650 9.94 -17.22 -25.60
CA LYS A 650 10.36 -17.13 -27.01
C LYS A 650 9.20 -17.08 -27.99
N GLU A 651 8.16 -17.86 -27.75
CA GLU A 651 6.93 -17.85 -28.55
C GLU A 651 6.11 -16.58 -28.33
N PHE A 652 6.06 -16.10 -27.09
CA PHE A 652 5.44 -14.82 -26.75
C PHE A 652 6.14 -13.65 -27.45
N VAL A 653 7.47 -13.57 -27.44
CA VAL A 653 8.23 -12.49 -28.10
C VAL A 653 8.03 -12.48 -29.63
N LYS A 654 7.76 -13.63 -30.25
CA LYS A 654 7.36 -13.67 -31.68
C LYS A 654 6.00 -13.00 -31.91
N LYS A 655 5.05 -13.16 -30.98
CA LYS A 655 3.68 -12.60 -31.06
C LYS A 655 3.65 -11.12 -30.63
N CYS A 656 4.48 -10.72 -29.68
CA CYS A 656 4.60 -9.36 -29.18
C CYS A 656 6.04 -8.83 -29.37
N PRO A 657 6.36 -8.21 -30.53
CA PRO A 657 7.73 -7.75 -30.83
C PRO A 657 8.27 -6.67 -29.88
N GLN A 658 7.38 -5.96 -29.17
CA GLN A 658 7.75 -4.97 -28.14
C GLN A 658 8.36 -5.62 -26.90
N ALA A 659 8.11 -6.92 -26.68
CA ALA A 659 8.66 -7.71 -25.58
C ALA A 659 10.11 -8.20 -25.82
N LYS A 660 10.74 -7.82 -26.94
CA LYS A 660 12.17 -8.14 -27.20
C LYS A 660 13.12 -7.60 -26.13
N SER A 661 12.72 -6.55 -25.40
CA SER A 661 13.46 -6.00 -24.27
C SER A 661 13.68 -7.00 -23.12
N TYR A 662 12.89 -8.08 -23.01
CA TYR A 662 13.15 -9.13 -22.01
C TYR A 662 14.43 -9.94 -22.29
N TYR A 663 14.92 -9.95 -23.54
CA TYR A 663 16.21 -10.55 -23.91
C TYR A 663 17.36 -9.53 -23.97
N GLU A 664 17.05 -8.25 -24.16
CA GLU A 664 18.03 -7.17 -24.27
C GLU A 664 18.19 -6.45 -22.92
N LEU A 665 19.15 -6.90 -22.11
CA LEU A 665 19.58 -6.22 -20.88
C LEU A 665 20.10 -4.82 -21.22
N GLY A 666 19.25 -3.78 -21.17
CA GLY A 666 19.78 -2.41 -21.26
C GLY A 666 18.86 -1.20 -21.37
N ALA A 667 17.55 -1.31 -21.60
CA ALA A 667 16.84 -0.15 -22.17
C ALA A 667 15.57 0.36 -21.46
N SER A 668 15.45 0.33 -20.11
CA SER A 668 14.47 1.21 -19.41
C SER A 668 14.48 1.14 -17.86
N GLU A 669 15.59 1.41 -17.17
CA GLU A 669 15.52 1.66 -15.72
C GLU A 669 16.20 2.98 -15.36
N MET A 670 15.49 3.84 -14.62
CA MET A 670 16.06 5.07 -14.07
C MET A 670 17.23 4.71 -13.15
N GLU A 671 18.44 5.10 -13.54
CA GLU A 671 19.65 4.90 -12.75
C GLU A 671 19.61 5.77 -11.48
N PHE A 672 19.67 5.13 -10.31
CA PHE A 672 19.84 5.85 -9.04
C PHE A 672 21.22 6.53 -8.99
N LYS A 673 21.28 7.72 -8.39
CA LYS A 673 22.52 8.52 -8.31
C LYS A 673 22.68 9.15 -6.92
N PHE A 674 23.82 8.90 -6.28
CA PHE A 674 24.24 9.72 -5.14
C PHE A 674 24.57 11.14 -5.62
N PRO A 675 24.31 12.17 -4.80
CA PRO A 675 24.69 13.52 -5.15
C PRO A 675 26.21 13.65 -5.23
N GLU A 676 26.70 14.54 -6.09
CA GLU A 676 28.12 14.86 -6.14
C GLU A 676 28.62 15.43 -4.80
N PRO A 677 29.79 15.00 -4.30
CA PRO A 677 30.41 15.56 -3.11
C PRO A 677 30.51 17.10 -3.16
N GLY A 678 30.58 17.72 -2.00
CA GLY A 678 30.88 19.15 -1.94
C GLY A 678 32.28 19.47 -2.44
N PHE A 679 32.49 20.76 -2.73
CA PHE A 679 33.81 21.26 -3.09
C PHE A 679 34.75 21.26 -1.87
N LEU A 680 35.92 20.62 -2.01
CA LEU A 680 37.00 20.64 -1.03
C LEU A 680 38.16 21.52 -1.54
N GLU A 681 38.44 22.60 -0.81
CA GLU A 681 39.50 23.53 -1.19
C GLU A 681 40.89 22.87 -1.08
N GLY A 682 41.75 23.06 -2.07
CA GLY A 682 43.10 22.50 -2.08
C GLY A 682 43.19 21.01 -2.46
N VAL A 683 42.06 20.34 -2.71
CA VAL A 683 41.99 18.97 -3.26
C VAL A 683 41.84 19.07 -4.78
N LYS A 684 42.97 19.03 -5.50
CA LYS A 684 42.98 19.12 -6.99
C LYS A 684 42.82 17.76 -7.68
N THR A 685 43.09 16.66 -6.98
CA THR A 685 43.04 15.30 -7.51
C THR A 685 42.25 14.41 -6.56
N LYS A 686 41.48 13.46 -7.11
CA LYS A 686 40.67 12.52 -6.32
C LYS A 686 41.53 11.62 -5.40
N ALA A 687 42.81 11.43 -5.72
CA ALA A 687 43.75 10.61 -4.95
C ALA A 687 44.41 11.35 -3.76
N LYS A 688 44.20 12.66 -3.59
CA LYS A 688 44.77 13.37 -2.44
C LYS A 688 44.10 12.88 -1.16
N ALA A 689 44.90 12.55 -0.15
CA ALA A 689 44.39 12.14 1.16
C ALA A 689 43.59 13.29 1.81
N ILE A 690 42.33 13.01 2.13
CA ILE A 690 41.41 13.87 2.88
C ILE A 690 41.25 13.43 4.34
N VAL A 691 41.56 12.15 4.63
CA VAL A 691 41.74 11.61 5.98
C VAL A 691 43.07 10.87 6.02
N ARG A 692 43.87 11.08 7.06
CA ARG A 692 45.10 10.33 7.30
C ARG A 692 45.21 9.99 8.78
N VAL A 693 45.40 8.72 9.07
CA VAL A 693 45.54 8.20 10.43
C VAL A 693 46.91 7.55 10.56
N SER A 694 47.61 7.79 11.67
CA SER A 694 48.96 7.29 11.91
C SER A 694 49.13 6.79 13.34
N LYS A 695 49.53 5.51 13.48
CA LYS A 695 49.80 4.80 14.74
C LYS A 695 48.66 4.90 15.76
N MET A 696 47.43 4.78 15.27
CA MET A 696 46.22 4.92 16.07
C MET A 696 45.93 3.66 16.89
N SER A 697 45.65 3.85 18.18
CA SER A 697 45.21 2.79 19.08
C SER A 697 44.03 3.28 19.92
N PHE A 698 43.08 2.39 20.20
CA PHE A 698 41.91 2.69 21.02
C PHE A 698 41.63 1.55 22.00
N GLN A 699 41.36 1.93 23.25
CA GLN A 699 41.00 1.04 24.34
C GLN A 699 39.77 1.57 25.07
N TYR A 700 38.71 0.77 25.17
CA TYR A 700 37.57 1.05 26.04
C TYR A 700 38.00 1.04 27.51
N GLU A 701 37.47 2.00 28.28
CA GLU A 701 37.72 2.10 29.71
C GLU A 701 37.37 0.78 30.43
N GLY A 702 38.25 0.34 31.33
CA GLY A 702 38.08 -0.90 32.10
C GLY A 702 38.41 -2.21 31.36
N THR A 703 38.70 -2.18 30.06
CA THR A 703 39.10 -3.39 29.32
C THR A 703 40.60 -3.70 29.50
N PRO A 704 41.04 -4.97 29.56
CA PRO A 704 42.43 -5.33 29.84
C PRO A 704 43.38 -5.17 28.63
N LYS A 705 42.85 -5.00 27.42
CA LYS A 705 43.62 -4.85 26.18
C LYS A 705 42.94 -3.86 25.23
N PRO A 706 43.71 -3.12 24.40
CA PRO A 706 43.14 -2.27 23.36
C PRO A 706 42.37 -3.12 22.33
N GLN A 707 41.24 -2.59 21.84
CA GLN A 707 40.44 -3.25 20.80
C GLN A 707 41.07 -3.06 19.43
N ILE A 708 41.79 -1.95 19.23
CA ILE A 708 42.60 -1.70 18.03
C ILE A 708 43.93 -1.07 18.42
N SER A 709 45.01 -1.49 17.75
CA SER A 709 46.38 -1.07 18.05
C SER A 709 47.21 -0.84 16.78
N ASP A 710 48.01 0.23 16.80
CA ASP A 710 48.98 0.63 15.77
C ASP A 710 48.42 0.69 14.33
N ILE A 711 47.20 1.21 14.18
CA ILE A 711 46.53 1.32 12.88
C ILE A 711 46.97 2.59 12.15
N SER A 712 47.35 2.46 10.88
CA SER A 712 47.66 3.57 9.99
C SER A 712 46.97 3.39 8.64
N PHE A 713 46.23 4.40 8.17
CA PHE A 713 45.54 4.37 6.87
C PHE A 713 45.32 5.77 6.30
N GLN A 714 44.91 5.84 5.03
CA GLN A 714 44.53 7.09 4.37
C GLN A 714 43.24 6.89 3.58
N CYS A 715 42.42 7.93 3.50
CA CYS A 715 41.23 7.96 2.64
C CYS A 715 41.28 9.19 1.73
N SER A 716 40.79 9.04 0.51
CA SER A 716 40.72 10.06 -0.55
C SER A 716 39.32 10.05 -1.19
N LEU A 717 39.02 11.01 -2.07
CA LEU A 717 37.78 10.99 -2.86
C LEU A 717 37.73 9.81 -3.85
N GLY A 718 38.87 9.25 -4.23
CA GLY A 718 38.96 8.06 -5.07
C GLY A 718 38.95 6.74 -4.31
N SER A 719 38.89 6.76 -2.97
CA SER A 719 39.00 5.54 -2.17
C SER A 719 37.82 4.59 -2.43
N ARG A 720 38.14 3.30 -2.52
CA ARG A 720 37.21 2.18 -2.73
C ARG A 720 37.64 1.02 -1.85
N ILE A 721 37.31 1.12 -0.57
CA ILE A 721 37.86 0.29 0.51
C ILE A 721 36.82 -0.73 0.96
N ALA A 722 37.23 -1.99 1.10
CA ALA A 722 36.48 -3.04 1.79
C ALA A 722 37.14 -3.34 3.15
N VAL A 723 36.39 -3.23 4.24
CA VAL A 723 36.85 -3.64 5.58
C VAL A 723 36.35 -5.05 5.86
N ILE A 724 37.28 -6.00 5.95
CA ILE A 724 37.00 -7.43 6.14
C ILE A 724 37.67 -7.94 7.43
N GLY A 725 37.11 -8.98 8.01
CA GLY A 725 37.63 -9.60 9.24
C GLY A 725 36.53 -10.32 10.02
N PRO A 726 36.88 -11.25 10.93
CA PRO A 726 35.91 -11.97 11.75
C PRO A 726 35.16 -11.02 12.71
N ASN A 727 33.99 -11.45 13.17
CA ASN A 727 33.21 -10.69 14.15
C ASN A 727 34.00 -10.50 15.44
N GLY A 728 33.95 -9.31 16.03
CA GLY A 728 34.71 -8.98 17.23
C GLY A 728 36.19 -8.64 17.01
N ALA A 729 36.70 -8.64 15.77
CA ALA A 729 38.10 -8.30 15.47
C ALA A 729 38.47 -6.81 15.68
N GLY A 730 37.49 -5.94 15.92
CA GLY A 730 37.67 -4.49 16.06
C GLY A 730 37.22 -3.65 14.86
N LYS A 731 36.51 -4.21 13.88
CA LYS A 731 36.00 -3.51 12.67
C LYS A 731 35.11 -2.31 13.01
N SER A 732 34.09 -2.51 13.84
CA SER A 732 33.18 -1.44 14.25
C SER A 732 33.91 -0.37 15.07
N THR A 733 34.84 -0.78 15.95
CA THR A 733 35.70 0.15 16.69
C THR A 733 36.56 1.02 15.76
N LEU A 734 37.18 0.43 14.73
CA LEU A 734 37.94 1.16 13.71
C LEU A 734 37.10 2.22 13.01
N ILE A 735 35.86 1.87 12.66
CA ILE A 735 34.95 2.75 11.93
C ILE A 735 34.39 3.84 12.84
N ASN A 736 34.09 3.52 14.09
CA ASN A 736 33.66 4.50 15.08
C ASN A 736 34.77 5.53 15.35
N VAL A 737 36.05 5.14 15.35
CA VAL A 737 37.15 6.12 15.42
C VAL A 737 37.29 6.91 14.12
N LEU A 738 37.17 6.27 12.95
CA LEU A 738 37.21 6.94 11.64
C LEU A 738 36.11 8.00 11.47
N THR A 739 34.90 7.67 11.90
CA THR A 739 33.72 8.56 11.83
C THR A 739 33.71 9.59 12.95
N GLY A 740 34.61 9.48 13.94
CA GLY A 740 34.73 10.40 15.06
C GLY A 740 33.66 10.20 16.14
N GLU A 741 33.08 9.00 16.25
CA GLU A 741 32.24 8.59 17.39
C GLU A 741 33.08 8.25 18.62
N LEU A 742 34.30 7.74 18.41
CA LEU A 742 35.27 7.43 19.46
C LEU A 742 36.55 8.26 19.26
N ILE A 743 37.11 8.77 20.37
CA ILE A 743 38.41 9.46 20.38
C ILE A 743 39.51 8.41 20.51
N PRO A 744 40.52 8.37 19.62
CA PRO A 744 41.64 7.45 19.78
C PRO A 744 42.41 7.74 21.08
N THR A 745 42.78 6.68 21.82
CA THR A 745 43.57 6.80 23.05
C THR A 745 45.01 7.25 22.77
N VAL A 746 45.58 6.78 21.65
CA VAL A 746 46.94 7.12 21.19
C VAL A 746 46.94 7.23 19.66
N GLY A 747 47.76 8.13 19.11
CA GLY A 747 47.99 8.28 17.66
C GLY A 747 47.46 9.59 17.10
N GLU A 748 47.79 9.85 15.83
CA GLU A 748 47.44 11.10 15.15
C GLU A 748 46.36 10.87 14.07
N VAL A 749 45.31 11.68 14.10
CA VAL A 749 44.23 11.69 13.10
C VAL A 749 44.19 13.06 12.44
N TYR A 750 44.50 13.09 11.15
CA TYR A 750 44.33 14.25 10.27
C TYR A 750 43.04 14.12 9.47
N THR A 751 42.19 15.14 9.55
CA THR A 751 40.99 15.28 8.75
C THR A 751 40.99 16.63 8.04
N HIS A 752 40.58 16.64 6.77
CA HIS A 752 40.38 17.87 6.02
C HIS A 752 39.24 18.69 6.62
N GLU A 753 39.35 20.01 6.65
CA GLU A 753 38.53 20.90 7.48
C GLU A 753 37.03 20.87 7.12
N ASN A 754 36.70 20.72 5.83
CA ASN A 754 35.32 20.66 5.34
C ASN A 754 34.84 19.25 4.96
N ILE A 755 35.53 18.18 5.42
CA ILE A 755 35.11 16.81 5.10
C ILE A 755 33.76 16.48 5.74
N ARG A 756 32.95 15.70 5.03
CA ARG A 756 31.65 15.20 5.50
C ARG A 756 31.60 13.71 5.23
N ILE A 757 31.34 12.94 6.28
CA ILE A 757 31.31 11.49 6.23
C ILE A 757 29.87 11.05 6.52
N ALA A 758 29.21 10.46 5.54
CA ALA A 758 27.91 9.83 5.73
C ALA A 758 28.15 8.40 6.22
N TYR A 759 27.60 8.07 7.39
CA TYR A 759 27.70 6.75 7.98
C TYR A 759 26.32 6.08 7.99
N ILE A 760 26.20 4.96 7.28
CA ILE A 760 24.99 4.15 7.24
C ILE A 760 25.23 2.94 8.14
N LYS A 761 24.74 3.05 9.38
CA LYS A 761 24.77 1.97 10.38
C LYS A 761 23.77 0.86 10.00
N GLN A 762 24.06 -0.37 10.44
CA GLN A 762 23.15 -1.51 10.28
C GLN A 762 21.75 -1.24 10.89
N HIS A 763 21.66 -0.49 11.99
CA HIS A 763 20.39 -0.17 12.67
C HIS A 763 19.68 1.09 12.16
N ALA A 764 20.24 1.83 11.19
CA ALA A 764 19.61 3.06 10.68
C ALA A 764 18.19 2.80 10.13
N PHE A 765 17.93 1.60 9.62
CA PHE A 765 16.62 1.17 9.13
C PHE A 765 15.62 0.82 10.23
N ALA A 766 16.05 0.61 11.48
CA ALA A 766 15.15 0.44 12.63
C ALA A 766 14.76 1.80 13.24
N HIS A 767 15.59 2.84 13.08
CA HIS A 767 15.26 4.18 13.58
C HIS A 767 14.09 4.83 12.81
N ILE A 768 13.97 4.55 11.51
CA ILE A 768 12.86 5.07 10.70
C ILE A 768 11.49 4.59 11.20
N ASP A 769 11.42 3.42 11.85
CA ASP A 769 10.17 2.85 12.37
C ASP A 769 9.60 3.67 13.54
N HIS A 770 10.39 4.52 14.20
CA HIS A 770 9.92 5.47 15.22
C HIS A 770 9.32 6.75 14.63
N HIS A 771 9.29 6.89 13.30
CA HIS A 771 8.85 8.10 12.60
C HIS A 771 7.83 7.82 11.50
N LEU A 772 7.17 6.65 11.51
CA LEU A 772 6.23 6.22 10.48
C LEU A 772 5.06 7.19 10.27
N GLU A 773 4.74 8.01 11.27
CA GLU A 773 3.72 9.06 11.22
C GLU A 773 4.13 10.29 10.39
N LYS A 774 5.42 10.50 10.14
CA LYS A 774 5.95 11.62 9.34
C LYS A 774 6.01 11.24 7.86
N THR A 775 5.98 12.24 7.00
CA THR A 775 6.35 12.09 5.57
C THR A 775 7.87 11.99 5.41
N PRO A 776 8.39 11.43 4.29
CA PRO A 776 9.82 11.47 3.99
C PRO A 776 10.43 12.87 4.04
N SER A 777 9.70 13.88 3.57
CA SER A 777 10.14 15.28 3.66
C SER A 777 10.29 15.75 5.10
N GLU A 778 9.30 15.47 5.95
CA GLU A 778 9.35 15.84 7.38
C GLU A 778 10.43 15.08 8.13
N TYR A 779 10.69 13.81 7.78
CA TYR A 779 11.79 13.03 8.35
C TYR A 779 13.15 13.65 8.03
N ILE A 780 13.41 14.03 6.78
CA ILE A 780 14.65 14.72 6.39
C ILE A 780 14.76 16.08 7.11
N GLN A 781 13.66 16.85 7.18
CA GLN A 781 13.66 18.13 7.92
C GLN A 781 13.95 17.93 9.41
N TRP A 782 13.36 16.93 10.04
CA TRP A 782 13.58 16.58 11.45
C TRP A 782 15.04 16.18 11.69
N ARG A 783 15.59 15.32 10.82
CA ARG A 783 16.96 14.79 10.92
C ARG A 783 18.00 15.89 10.81
N PHE A 784 17.74 16.92 10.02
CA PHE A 784 18.65 18.04 9.77
C PHE A 784 18.22 19.37 10.40
N GLN A 785 17.25 19.36 11.32
CA GLN A 785 16.67 20.58 11.91
C GLN A 785 17.71 21.49 12.58
N THR A 786 18.75 20.89 13.16
CA THR A 786 19.86 21.59 13.82
C THR A 786 20.96 22.04 12.86
N GLY A 787 20.78 21.80 11.56
CA GLY A 787 21.79 22.03 10.51
C GLY A 787 22.79 20.87 10.35
N GLU A 788 22.80 19.90 11.27
CA GLU A 788 23.57 18.66 11.15
C GLU A 788 22.67 17.44 11.20
N ASP A 789 23.25 16.29 10.81
CA ASP A 789 22.59 15.01 10.94
C ASP A 789 22.47 14.59 12.42
N ARG A 790 21.27 14.71 12.98
CA ARG A 790 20.94 14.34 14.37
C ARG A 790 21.24 12.87 14.68
N GLU A 791 21.12 11.96 13.71
CA GLU A 791 21.46 10.54 13.91
C GLU A 791 22.97 10.33 14.12
N THR A 792 23.77 11.35 13.82
CA THR A 792 25.22 11.36 14.07
C THR A 792 25.65 12.33 15.17
N MET A 793 24.72 13.05 15.81
CA MET A 793 25.04 14.07 16.81
C MET A 793 25.47 13.51 18.18
N ASP A 794 25.18 12.24 18.49
CA ASP A 794 25.58 11.59 19.76
C ASP A 794 27.07 11.19 19.81
N ARG A 795 27.93 11.80 18.97
CA ARG A 795 29.36 11.52 18.94
C ARG A 795 30.04 12.17 20.15
N ALA A 796 30.70 11.34 20.98
CA ALA A 796 31.38 11.73 22.22
C ALA A 796 32.36 12.92 22.07
N ASN A 797 32.88 13.14 20.86
CA ASN A 797 33.86 14.17 20.54
C ASN A 797 33.34 15.63 20.69
N LYS A 798 32.04 15.86 20.88
CA LYS A 798 31.46 17.21 21.00
C LYS A 798 31.18 17.68 22.43
N ILE A 799 31.15 16.79 23.42
CA ILE A 799 30.91 17.14 24.82
C ILE A 799 32.22 17.63 25.44
N VAL A 800 32.33 18.90 25.83
CA VAL A 800 33.53 19.45 26.53
C VAL A 800 33.80 18.62 27.78
N THR A 801 34.99 18.02 27.88
CA THR A 801 35.39 17.22 29.05
C THR A 801 36.13 18.11 30.06
N ASP A 802 36.23 17.67 31.32
CA ASP A 802 37.01 18.37 32.36
C ASP A 802 38.51 18.53 31.99
N GLU A 803 39.03 17.67 31.12
CA GLU A 803 40.40 17.76 30.58
C GLU A 803 40.51 18.86 29.51
N ASP A 804 39.48 19.03 28.68
CA ASP A 804 39.41 20.12 27.70
C ASP A 804 39.26 21.48 28.41
N GLU A 805 38.47 21.56 29.48
CA GLU A 805 38.35 22.78 30.29
C GLU A 805 39.69 23.24 30.86
N LYS A 806 40.51 22.30 31.34
CA LYS A 806 41.88 22.58 31.80
C LYS A 806 42.83 22.93 30.65
N ALA A 807 42.64 22.35 29.47
CA ALA A 807 43.44 22.67 28.29
C ALA A 807 43.13 24.06 27.72
N MET A 808 41.89 24.53 27.84
CA MET A 808 41.46 25.89 27.44
C MET A 808 42.15 26.99 28.25
N ASP A 809 42.62 26.70 29.46
CA ASP A 809 43.41 27.62 30.29
C ASP A 809 44.84 27.88 29.79
N LYS A 810 45.20 27.33 28.62
CA LYS A 810 46.50 27.55 27.97
C LYS A 810 46.83 29.03 27.83
N ILE A 811 48.01 29.41 28.33
CA ILE A 811 48.52 30.78 28.26
C ILE A 811 49.27 30.99 26.94
N TYR A 812 48.78 31.93 26.15
CA TYR A 812 49.40 32.42 24.92
C TYR A 812 50.26 33.65 25.21
N LYS A 813 51.46 33.70 24.63
CA LYS A 813 52.34 34.88 24.70
C LYS A 813 52.19 35.69 23.42
N ILE A 814 51.42 36.77 23.48
CA ILE A 814 51.12 37.63 22.33
C ILE A 814 51.63 39.03 22.67
N GLU A 815 52.52 39.55 21.82
CA GLU A 815 53.12 40.90 21.99
C GLU A 815 53.74 41.13 23.37
N GLY A 816 54.35 40.09 23.95
CA GLY A 816 55.00 40.14 25.27
C GLY A 816 54.06 40.03 26.48
N SER A 817 52.74 39.99 26.25
CA SER A 817 51.72 39.82 27.30
C SER A 817 51.22 38.36 27.39
N GLN A 818 50.84 37.92 28.60
CA GLN A 818 50.25 36.61 28.84
C GLN A 818 48.72 36.70 28.69
N ARG A 819 48.16 35.94 27.75
CA ARG A 819 46.74 35.98 27.38
C ARG A 819 46.12 34.58 27.40
N ARG A 820 44.85 34.45 27.80
CA ARG A 820 44.02 33.24 27.60
C ARG A 820 42.97 33.51 26.55
N VAL A 821 42.68 32.54 25.70
CA VAL A 821 41.61 32.67 24.70
C VAL A 821 40.27 32.49 25.42
N ILE A 822 39.33 33.42 25.21
CA ILE A 822 37.98 33.36 25.78
C ILE A 822 36.90 33.12 24.72
N GLY A 823 37.25 33.26 23.44
CA GLY A 823 36.31 33.16 22.33
C GLY A 823 37.02 33.09 20.99
N ILE A 824 36.44 32.36 20.04
CA ILE A 824 36.89 32.29 18.65
C ILE A 824 35.71 32.75 17.77
N HIS A 825 35.94 33.73 16.90
CA HIS A 825 34.84 34.46 16.24
C HIS A 825 34.71 34.17 14.75
N SER A 826 35.85 34.15 14.04
CA SER A 826 35.90 34.03 12.59
C SER A 826 37.16 33.28 12.16
N ARG A 827 37.21 32.83 10.90
CA ARG A 827 38.43 32.27 10.30
C ARG A 827 38.79 33.00 9.01
N ARG A 828 40.08 33.04 8.70
CA ARG A 828 40.58 33.49 7.39
C ARG A 828 41.63 32.53 6.86
N LYS A 829 41.78 32.52 5.54
CA LYS A 829 42.83 31.74 4.89
C LYS A 829 44.21 32.32 5.21
N PHE A 830 45.11 31.48 5.70
CA PHE A 830 46.49 31.83 5.98
C PHE A 830 47.43 30.78 5.38
N LYS A 831 48.13 31.17 4.31
CA LYS A 831 48.95 30.26 3.49
C LYS A 831 48.13 29.04 3.03
N ASN A 832 48.51 27.84 3.46
CA ASN A 832 47.91 26.55 3.16
C ASN A 832 47.03 26.00 4.30
N SER A 833 46.68 26.83 5.29
CA SER A 833 45.75 26.51 6.38
C SER A 833 44.91 27.76 6.73
N TYR A 834 44.41 27.84 7.96
CA TYR A 834 43.59 28.94 8.47
C TYR A 834 44.24 29.60 9.68
N GLU A 835 43.91 30.88 9.86
CA GLU A 835 44.05 31.58 11.14
C GLU A 835 42.65 31.87 11.69
N TYR A 836 42.55 31.87 13.01
CA TYR A 836 41.31 32.13 13.73
C TYR A 836 41.40 33.43 14.50
N GLU A 837 40.36 34.24 14.43
CA GLU A 837 40.25 35.46 15.22
C GLU A 837 39.82 35.11 16.64
N CYS A 838 40.73 35.31 17.59
CA CYS A 838 40.50 35.00 18.99
C CYS A 838 40.36 36.27 19.82
N SER A 839 39.39 36.28 20.73
CA SER A 839 39.32 37.24 21.84
C SER A 839 40.04 36.69 23.06
N PHE A 840 40.62 37.58 23.87
CA PHE A 840 41.52 37.21 24.97
C PHE A 840 41.08 37.74 26.33
N ALA A 841 41.54 37.09 27.38
CA ALA A 841 41.68 37.66 28.71
C ALA A 841 43.17 37.89 29.03
N LEU A 842 43.51 39.06 29.57
CA LEU A 842 44.86 39.42 29.99
C LEU A 842 45.14 38.86 31.38
N GLY A 843 46.26 38.16 31.54
CA GLY A 843 46.72 37.65 32.83
C GLY A 843 47.44 38.73 33.62
N GLU A 844 46.87 39.12 34.75
CA GLU A 844 47.49 40.03 35.71
C GLU A 844 47.91 39.29 36.98
N ASN A 845 49.12 39.57 37.48
CA ASN A 845 49.70 38.92 38.65
C ASN A 845 49.76 37.37 38.56
N VAL A 846 49.99 36.85 37.35
CA VAL A 846 50.04 35.40 37.08
C VAL A 846 51.06 34.72 37.99
N GLY A 847 50.63 33.72 38.77
CA GLY A 847 51.45 33.02 39.77
C GLY A 847 51.46 33.64 41.18
N MET A 848 50.70 34.72 41.43
CA MET A 848 50.52 35.32 42.77
C MET A 848 49.11 35.03 43.33
N LYS A 849 48.90 35.21 44.65
CA LYS A 849 47.60 34.98 45.32
C LYS A 849 46.44 35.81 44.73
N ASN A 850 46.73 36.89 44.03
CA ASN A 850 45.76 37.80 43.42
C ASN A 850 45.76 37.69 41.89
N GLU A 851 46.07 36.51 41.34
CA GLU A 851 45.99 36.22 39.90
C GLU A 851 44.57 36.48 39.39
N ARG A 852 44.46 37.26 38.32
CA ARG A 852 43.18 37.54 37.67
C ARG A 852 43.33 37.58 36.16
N TRP A 853 42.32 37.07 35.47
CA TRP A 853 42.22 37.07 34.01
C TRP A 853 41.11 38.04 33.61
N VAL A 854 41.49 39.19 33.06
CA VAL A 854 40.57 40.28 32.73
C VAL A 854 40.25 40.24 31.23
N PRO A 855 38.98 40.11 30.81
CA PRO A 855 38.60 40.16 29.40
C PRO A 855 39.12 41.42 28.71
N MET A 856 39.76 41.26 27.56
CA MET A 856 40.26 42.34 26.72
C MET A 856 39.15 42.85 25.78
N MET A 857 39.36 44.02 25.16
CA MET A 857 38.39 44.57 24.21
C MET A 857 38.57 43.92 22.82
N THR A 858 37.55 44.05 21.96
CA THR A 858 37.57 43.51 20.59
C THR A 858 38.73 44.06 19.75
N ALA A 859 39.24 45.26 20.09
CA ALA A 859 40.41 45.85 19.43
C ALA A 859 41.71 45.05 19.66
N ASP A 860 41.77 44.25 20.74
CA ASP A 860 42.92 43.43 21.10
C ASP A 860 42.83 42.00 20.55
N ASN A 861 41.80 41.71 19.74
CA ASN A 861 41.67 40.43 19.05
C ASN A 861 42.89 40.21 18.13
N ALA A 862 43.32 38.96 18.05
CA ALA A 862 44.47 38.57 17.26
C ALA A 862 44.20 37.27 16.53
N TRP A 863 44.89 37.11 15.40
CA TRP A 863 44.78 35.95 14.54
C TRP A 863 45.79 34.88 14.98
N ILE A 864 45.28 33.72 15.40
CA ILE A 864 46.11 32.57 15.82
C ILE A 864 46.09 31.49 14.74
N PRO A 865 47.25 30.96 14.31
CA PRO A 865 47.31 29.84 13.37
C PRO A 865 46.60 28.59 13.89
N ARG A 866 45.89 27.88 13.00
CA ARG A 866 45.14 26.63 13.30
C ARG A 866 45.94 25.64 14.14
N THR A 867 47.21 25.45 13.83
CA THR A 867 48.10 24.50 14.51
C THR A 867 48.34 24.84 15.99
N GLU A 868 48.30 26.12 16.36
CA GLU A 868 48.56 26.56 17.74
C GLU A 868 47.30 26.56 18.62
N ILE A 869 46.15 26.80 18.00
CA ILE A 869 44.85 26.89 18.66
C ILE A 869 44.18 25.51 18.84
N LEU A 870 44.36 24.59 17.88
CA LEU A 870 43.80 23.23 17.94
C LEU A 870 44.23 22.46 19.18
N ALA A 871 45.45 22.68 19.68
CA ALA A 871 46.00 21.98 20.85
C ALA A 871 45.29 22.31 22.19
N SER A 872 44.29 23.19 22.20
CA SER A 872 43.61 23.64 23.43
C SER A 872 42.15 24.02 23.22
N HIS A 873 41.78 24.48 22.01
CA HIS A 873 40.45 24.98 21.71
C HIS A 873 39.84 24.26 20.49
N GLN A 874 40.14 22.97 20.33
CA GLN A 874 39.71 22.15 19.18
C GLN A 874 38.20 22.25 18.90
N LYS A 875 37.38 22.24 19.97
CA LYS A 875 35.91 22.29 19.87
C LYS A 875 35.41 23.64 19.35
N MET A 876 35.90 24.75 19.90
CA MET A 876 35.55 26.10 19.45
C MET A 876 36.02 26.38 18.01
N VAL A 877 37.18 25.83 17.63
CA VAL A 877 37.66 25.89 16.25
C VAL A 877 36.71 25.16 15.30
N ALA A 878 36.21 23.99 15.69
CA ALA A 878 35.25 23.22 14.89
C ALA A 878 33.91 23.95 14.71
N GLU A 879 33.41 24.63 15.74
CA GLU A 879 32.19 25.47 15.66
C GLU A 879 32.35 26.63 14.68
N VAL A 880 33.49 27.32 14.70
CA VAL A 880 33.77 28.43 13.77
C VAL A 880 33.97 27.92 12.34
N ASP A 881 34.68 26.81 12.16
CA ASP A 881 34.82 26.16 10.86
C ASP A 881 33.47 25.80 10.24
N GLN A 882 32.54 25.34 11.07
CA GLN A 882 31.17 25.04 10.68
C GLN A 882 30.39 26.30 10.33
N LYS A 883 30.46 27.35 11.14
CA LYS A 883 29.79 28.63 10.87
C LYS A 883 30.25 29.26 9.55
N GLU A 884 31.53 29.15 9.25
CA GLU A 884 32.12 29.61 7.98
C GLU A 884 31.76 28.67 6.80
N ALA A 885 31.57 27.37 7.04
CA ALA A 885 31.02 26.46 6.04
C ALA A 885 29.54 26.79 5.72
N LEU A 886 28.76 27.21 6.71
CA LEU A 886 27.40 27.72 6.53
C LEU A 886 27.40 29.04 5.72
N ALA A 887 28.31 29.96 6.05
CA ALA A 887 28.42 31.26 5.37
C ALA A 887 28.93 31.17 3.92
N SER A 888 29.74 30.16 3.59
CA SER A 888 30.29 29.93 2.24
C SER A 888 29.31 29.26 1.25
N GLY A 889 28.04 29.09 1.63
CA GLY A 889 26.99 28.55 0.75
C GLY A 889 27.04 27.03 0.56
N GLN A 890 27.76 26.30 1.42
CA GLN A 890 27.77 24.82 1.40
C GLN A 890 26.56 24.20 2.11
N PHE A 891 25.68 25.02 2.71
CA PHE A 891 24.44 24.58 3.35
C PHE A 891 23.33 24.36 2.33
N ARG A 892 22.68 23.21 2.41
CA ARG A 892 21.53 22.87 1.56
C ARG A 892 20.23 23.23 2.27
N PRO A 893 19.41 24.15 1.74
CA PRO A 893 18.20 24.59 2.43
C PRO A 893 17.16 23.46 2.53
N LEU A 894 16.51 23.36 3.69
CA LEU A 894 15.48 22.36 3.98
C LEU A 894 14.11 22.75 3.39
N VAL A 895 14.08 23.04 2.10
CA VAL A 895 12.86 23.38 1.35
C VAL A 895 12.30 22.14 0.63
N ARG A 896 10.96 21.98 0.64
CA ARG A 896 10.29 20.80 0.06
C ARG A 896 10.75 20.47 -1.36
N LYS A 897 10.82 21.49 -2.23
CA LYS A 897 11.26 21.34 -3.63
C LYS A 897 12.65 20.72 -3.78
N GLU A 898 13.60 21.09 -2.90
CA GLU A 898 14.95 20.50 -2.94
C GLU A 898 14.97 19.07 -2.39
N ILE A 899 14.13 18.78 -1.40
CA ILE A 899 13.98 17.44 -0.83
C ILE A 899 13.35 16.50 -1.86
N GLU A 900 12.30 16.93 -2.55
CA GLU A 900 11.67 16.19 -3.65
C GLU A 900 12.68 15.89 -4.76
N GLN A 901 13.43 16.90 -5.21
CA GLN A 901 14.45 16.72 -6.24
C GLN A 901 15.59 15.80 -5.79
N HIS A 902 15.95 15.82 -4.51
CA HIS A 902 16.93 14.89 -3.95
C HIS A 902 16.43 13.45 -3.94
N CYS A 903 15.21 13.24 -3.42
CA CYS A 903 14.59 11.94 -3.32
C CYS A 903 14.30 11.33 -4.70
N ALA A 904 14.03 12.17 -5.72
CA ALA A 904 13.89 11.73 -7.10
C ALA A 904 15.14 11.02 -7.64
N ASN A 905 16.35 11.40 -7.20
CA ASN A 905 17.60 10.72 -7.58
C ASN A 905 17.68 9.27 -7.08
N PHE A 906 16.84 8.90 -6.11
CA PHE A 906 16.71 7.55 -5.56
C PHE A 906 15.44 6.84 -6.09
N GLY A 907 14.73 7.45 -7.05
CA GLY A 907 13.50 6.93 -7.64
C GLY A 907 12.29 7.00 -6.71
N LEU A 908 12.25 7.98 -5.79
CA LEU A 908 11.07 8.31 -5.00
C LEU A 908 10.30 9.44 -5.69
N ASP A 909 9.01 9.23 -5.90
CA ASP A 909 8.13 10.22 -6.50
C ASP A 909 7.87 11.41 -5.54
N ALA A 910 7.78 12.63 -6.08
CA ALA A 910 7.55 13.83 -5.28
C ALA A 910 6.25 13.75 -4.46
N GLU A 911 5.20 13.12 -5.00
CA GLU A 911 3.93 12.97 -4.30
C GLU A 911 4.08 12.10 -3.04
N LEU A 912 4.85 11.01 -3.14
CA LEU A 912 5.16 10.13 -2.02
C LEU A 912 6.02 10.83 -0.96
N VAL A 913 6.95 11.68 -1.38
CA VAL A 913 7.92 12.34 -0.48
C VAL A 913 7.24 13.39 0.41
N SER A 914 6.33 14.18 -0.15
CA SER A 914 5.76 15.34 0.53
C SER A 914 4.38 15.12 1.12
N HIS A 915 3.64 14.10 0.66
CA HIS A 915 2.22 13.95 1.02
C HIS A 915 1.84 12.58 1.60
N SER A 916 2.69 11.57 1.45
CA SER A 916 2.48 10.23 2.03
C SER A 916 3.30 10.03 3.30
N ARG A 917 2.67 9.51 4.35
CA ARG A 917 3.36 9.13 5.60
C ARG A 917 4.21 7.87 5.36
N MET A 918 5.32 7.74 6.07
CA MET A 918 6.25 6.61 5.93
C MET A 918 5.62 5.26 6.28
N LEU A 919 4.56 5.23 7.09
CA LEU A 919 3.73 4.04 7.37
C LEU A 919 3.19 3.37 6.08
N GLY A 920 2.89 4.18 5.05
CA GLY A 920 2.36 3.70 3.77
C GLY A 920 3.42 3.25 2.76
N LEU A 921 4.71 3.29 3.11
CA LEU A 921 5.81 2.98 2.19
C LEU A 921 6.25 1.51 2.32
N SER A 922 6.60 0.90 1.19
CA SER A 922 7.19 -0.44 1.16
C SER A 922 8.58 -0.47 1.83
N GLY A 923 9.06 -1.66 2.23
CA GLY A 923 10.40 -1.81 2.83
C GLY A 923 11.51 -1.24 1.94
N GLY A 924 11.49 -1.52 0.64
CA GLY A 924 12.45 -0.96 -0.32
C GLY A 924 12.32 0.57 -0.50
N GLN A 925 11.10 1.13 -0.40
CA GLN A 925 10.91 2.59 -0.42
C GLN A 925 11.47 3.25 0.85
N ARG A 926 11.26 2.64 2.02
CA ARG A 926 11.85 3.11 3.29
C ARG A 926 13.37 3.11 3.22
N VAL A 927 13.98 2.06 2.63
CA VAL A 927 15.42 2.01 2.39
C VAL A 927 15.90 3.20 1.56
N LYS A 928 15.20 3.52 0.47
CA LYS A 928 15.53 4.67 -0.39
C LYS A 928 15.43 5.99 0.36
N VAL A 929 14.45 6.15 1.25
CA VAL A 929 14.32 7.35 2.11
C VAL A 929 15.53 7.49 3.04
N VAL A 930 15.98 6.40 3.66
CA VAL A 930 17.18 6.41 4.52
C VAL A 930 18.44 6.76 3.71
N LEU A 931 18.64 6.16 2.54
CA LEU A 931 19.77 6.46 1.66
C LEU A 931 19.75 7.93 1.17
N ALA A 932 18.57 8.45 0.84
CA ALA A 932 18.38 9.85 0.50
C ALA A 932 18.73 10.75 1.70
N ALA A 933 18.23 10.44 2.89
CA ALA A 933 18.52 11.20 4.10
C ALA A 933 20.02 11.23 4.44
N CYS A 934 20.70 10.08 4.45
CA CYS A 934 22.13 9.96 4.74
C CYS A 934 23.01 10.73 3.75
N SER A 935 22.56 10.92 2.51
CA SER A 935 23.30 11.62 1.46
C SER A 935 22.89 13.09 1.28
N TRP A 936 21.94 13.60 2.07
CA TRP A 936 21.37 14.94 1.94
C TRP A 936 22.43 16.05 1.91
N GLN A 937 23.42 15.96 2.81
CA GLN A 937 24.51 16.94 2.96
C GLN A 937 25.66 16.77 1.96
N ARG A 938 25.49 16.00 0.88
CA ARG A 938 26.51 15.80 -0.18
C ARG A 938 27.86 15.35 0.42
N PRO A 939 27.92 14.14 1.01
CA PRO A 939 29.09 13.65 1.70
C PRO A 939 30.28 13.45 0.76
N HIS A 940 31.49 13.50 1.30
CA HIS A 940 32.75 13.23 0.59
C HIS A 940 33.19 11.78 0.74
N LEU A 941 32.83 11.15 1.87
CA LEU A 941 33.01 9.73 2.13
C LEU A 941 31.66 9.12 2.53
N ILE A 942 31.34 7.96 1.95
CA ILE A 942 30.20 7.14 2.36
C ILE A 942 30.73 5.86 2.99
N VAL A 943 30.32 5.59 4.23
CA VAL A 943 30.63 4.37 4.96
C VAL A 943 29.36 3.54 5.08
N LEU A 944 29.40 2.31 4.57
CA LEU A 944 28.29 1.35 4.65
C LEU A 944 28.68 0.21 5.58
N ASP A 945 27.92 0.03 6.65
CA ASP A 945 28.08 -1.10 7.57
C ASP A 945 27.15 -2.25 7.18
N GLU A 946 27.73 -3.37 6.79
CA GLU A 946 27.07 -4.62 6.40
C GLU A 946 25.83 -4.44 5.49
N PRO A 947 25.95 -3.75 4.33
CA PRO A 947 24.80 -3.47 3.44
C PRO A 947 24.09 -4.72 2.95
N THR A 948 24.78 -5.86 2.91
CA THR A 948 24.23 -7.15 2.49
C THR A 948 23.26 -7.78 3.49
N ASN A 949 23.24 -7.32 4.74
CA ASN A 949 22.41 -7.94 5.78
C ASN A 949 20.96 -7.44 5.79
N TYR A 950 20.69 -6.30 5.15
CA TYR A 950 19.38 -5.63 5.20
C TYR A 950 18.87 -5.16 3.83
N LEU A 951 19.57 -5.49 2.74
CA LEU A 951 19.18 -5.19 1.37
C LEU A 951 19.02 -6.47 0.57
N ASP A 952 17.98 -6.54 -0.24
CA ASP A 952 17.78 -7.60 -1.24
C ASP A 952 18.81 -7.47 -2.39
N ARG A 953 18.92 -8.52 -3.22
CA ARG A 953 19.93 -8.56 -4.30
C ARG A 953 19.74 -7.46 -5.34
N ASP A 954 18.50 -7.09 -5.62
CA ASP A 954 18.17 -6.04 -6.58
C ASP A 954 18.56 -4.66 -6.05
N SER A 955 18.26 -4.38 -4.78
CA SER A 955 18.71 -3.15 -4.10
C SER A 955 20.22 -3.14 -3.96
N LEU A 956 20.88 -4.28 -3.72
CA LEU A 956 22.35 -4.40 -3.71
C LEU A 956 22.95 -4.18 -5.09
N GLY A 957 22.33 -4.70 -6.16
CA GLY A 957 22.76 -4.49 -7.54
C GLY A 957 22.65 -3.03 -7.95
N ALA A 958 21.52 -2.39 -7.61
CA ALA A 958 21.32 -0.97 -7.82
C ALA A 958 22.33 -0.14 -7.01
N LEU A 959 22.47 -0.41 -5.72
CA LEU A 959 23.44 0.24 -4.83
C LEU A 959 24.88 0.07 -5.34
N SER A 960 25.24 -1.12 -5.84
CA SER A 960 26.55 -1.39 -6.45
C SER A 960 26.81 -0.45 -7.65
N LYS A 961 25.82 -0.27 -8.52
CA LYS A 961 25.91 0.64 -9.67
C LYS A 961 26.06 2.10 -9.22
N VAL A 962 25.35 2.52 -8.18
CA VAL A 962 25.47 3.87 -7.62
C VAL A 962 26.84 4.11 -6.97
N LEU A 963 27.34 3.15 -6.17
CA LEU A 963 28.64 3.28 -5.50
C LEU A 963 29.80 3.32 -6.51
N LYS A 964 29.65 2.67 -7.66
CA LYS A 964 30.60 2.77 -8.77
C LYS A 964 30.62 4.18 -9.39
N SER A 965 29.46 4.78 -9.62
CA SER A 965 29.34 6.11 -10.24
C SER A 965 29.55 7.28 -9.27
N PHE A 966 29.53 7.01 -7.95
CA PHE A 966 29.73 8.04 -6.94
C PHE A 966 31.12 8.69 -7.01
N GLU A 967 31.17 10.02 -7.02
CA GLU A 967 32.42 10.75 -7.19
C GLU A 967 33.26 10.93 -5.92
N GLY A 968 32.74 10.53 -4.76
CA GLY A 968 33.45 10.53 -3.47
C GLY A 968 34.01 9.16 -3.10
N GLY A 969 34.66 9.09 -1.94
CA GLY A 969 35.25 7.85 -1.44
C GLY A 969 34.19 6.94 -0.81
N VAL A 970 34.38 5.63 -0.96
CA VAL A 970 33.46 4.60 -0.47
C VAL A 970 34.21 3.62 0.41
N ILE A 971 33.66 3.33 1.58
CA ILE A 971 34.13 2.34 2.53
C ILE A 971 32.99 1.38 2.82
N ILE A 972 33.19 0.10 2.55
CA ILE A 972 32.18 -0.96 2.73
C ILE A 972 32.70 -1.93 3.76
N ILE A 973 31.95 -2.11 4.85
CA ILE A 973 32.20 -3.16 5.83
C ILE A 973 31.30 -4.31 5.43
N THR A 974 31.87 -5.46 5.07
CA THR A 974 31.06 -6.63 4.73
C THR A 974 31.85 -7.91 4.87
N HIS A 975 31.14 -9.00 5.18
CA HIS A 975 31.65 -10.36 5.01
C HIS A 975 31.47 -10.91 3.58
N SER A 976 30.74 -10.20 2.71
CA SER A 976 30.43 -10.66 1.35
C SER A 976 31.53 -10.28 0.36
N ALA A 977 32.32 -11.28 -0.03
CA ALA A 977 33.30 -11.14 -1.11
C ALA A 977 32.65 -10.88 -2.48
N GLU A 978 31.43 -11.38 -2.72
CA GLU A 978 30.70 -11.21 -3.97
C GLU A 978 30.34 -9.73 -4.21
N PHE A 979 29.92 -9.03 -3.16
CA PHE A 979 29.54 -7.61 -3.25
C PHE A 979 30.75 -6.70 -3.48
N THR A 980 31.88 -7.01 -2.85
CA THR A 980 33.09 -6.16 -2.87
C THR A 980 33.92 -6.32 -4.16
N LYS A 981 33.91 -7.50 -4.78
CA LYS A 981 34.78 -7.87 -5.93
C LYS A 981 34.79 -6.87 -7.10
N ASN A 982 33.67 -6.21 -7.36
CA ASN A 982 33.52 -5.27 -8.48
C ASN A 982 33.39 -3.80 -8.05
N ILE A 983 33.45 -3.49 -6.75
CA ILE A 983 33.25 -2.14 -6.21
C ILE A 983 34.53 -1.62 -5.56
N THR A 984 35.23 -2.48 -4.81
CA THR A 984 36.38 -2.10 -3.98
C THR A 984 37.69 -2.61 -4.57
N GLU A 985 38.73 -1.78 -4.49
CA GLU A 985 40.09 -2.08 -4.99
C GLU A 985 41.11 -2.21 -3.85
N GLU A 986 40.75 -1.72 -2.66
CA GLU A 986 41.55 -1.75 -1.45
C GLU A 986 40.83 -2.58 -0.38
N VAL A 987 41.59 -3.36 0.37
CA VAL A 987 41.07 -4.27 1.41
C VAL A 987 41.82 -3.99 2.71
N TRP A 988 41.06 -3.67 3.76
CA TRP A 988 41.53 -3.56 5.13
C TRP A 988 41.13 -4.82 5.89
N ALA A 989 42.09 -5.70 6.10
CA ALA A 989 41.90 -6.91 6.88
C ALA A 989 42.18 -6.60 8.36
N VAL A 990 41.14 -6.69 9.20
CA VAL A 990 41.26 -6.50 10.65
C VAL A 990 41.31 -7.86 11.34
N LEU A 991 42.43 -8.16 11.99
CA LEU A 991 42.70 -9.41 12.70
C LEU A 991 43.30 -9.08 14.07
N ASP A 992 42.69 -9.60 15.13
CA ASP A 992 43.15 -9.43 16.52
C ASP A 992 43.48 -7.98 16.93
N GLY A 993 42.65 -7.02 16.49
CA GLY A 993 42.84 -5.60 16.79
C GLY A 993 44.01 -4.94 16.04
N LYS A 994 44.55 -5.58 15.00
CA LYS A 994 45.50 -4.99 14.06
C LYS A 994 44.88 -4.95 12.66
N MET A 995 45.28 -3.97 11.87
CA MET A 995 44.80 -3.81 10.50
C MET A 995 45.95 -3.93 9.52
N VAL A 996 45.79 -4.78 8.50
CA VAL A 996 46.68 -4.86 7.35
C VAL A 996 45.92 -4.36 6.12
N ALA A 997 46.39 -3.25 5.55
CA ALA A 997 45.85 -2.70 4.31
C ALA A 997 46.58 -3.31 3.11
N SER A 998 45.82 -3.71 2.08
CA SER A 998 46.33 -4.30 0.83
C SER A 998 45.52 -3.80 -0.37
N GLY A 999 46.12 -3.71 -1.57
CA GLY A 999 45.43 -3.28 -2.79
C GLY A 999 46.28 -2.43 -3.75
N HIS A 1000 45.72 -2.13 -4.94
CA HIS A 1000 46.47 -1.54 -6.06
C HIS A 1000 46.81 -0.04 -5.89
N ASN A 1001 46.17 0.64 -4.93
CA ASN A 1001 46.35 2.08 -4.65
C ASN A 1001 46.99 2.38 -3.28
N TRP A 1002 47.62 1.40 -2.62
CA TRP A 1002 48.41 1.67 -1.42
C TRP A 1002 49.67 2.47 -1.78
N VAL A 1003 49.56 3.81 -1.72
CA VAL A 1003 50.69 4.71 -1.98
C VAL A 1003 51.55 4.78 -0.72
N GLN A 1004 52.67 4.04 -0.72
CA GLN A 1004 53.82 4.44 0.09
C GLN A 1004 54.35 5.78 -0.44
N GLY A 1005 53.91 6.87 0.19
CA GLY A 1005 54.64 8.14 0.27
C GLY A 1005 54.62 9.05 -0.96
N GLN A 1006 53.69 10.01 -0.98
CA GLN A 1006 53.98 11.36 -1.46
C GLN A 1006 53.54 12.40 -0.42
N GLY A 1007 54.47 12.76 0.46
CA GLY A 1007 54.33 13.85 1.42
C GLY A 1007 55.67 14.14 2.08
N SER A 1008 56.04 15.41 2.17
CA SER A 1008 57.32 15.93 2.68
C SER A 1008 57.53 15.63 4.17
N GLY A 1009 58.17 14.50 4.49
CA GLY A 1009 58.67 14.12 5.82
C GLY A 1009 60.01 13.37 5.70
N PRO A 1010 60.78 13.21 6.80
CA PRO A 1010 62.17 12.76 6.73
C PRO A 1010 62.27 11.33 6.16
N ARG A 1011 63.16 11.14 5.19
CA ARG A 1011 63.47 9.83 4.61
C ARG A 1011 64.12 8.96 5.68
N LEU A 1012 63.45 7.88 6.07
CA LEU A 1012 64.10 6.76 6.75
C LEU A 1012 65.07 6.11 5.75
N LYS A 1013 66.34 6.05 6.12
CA LYS A 1013 67.36 5.30 5.37
C LYS A 1013 66.95 3.83 5.41
N GLY A 1014 66.84 3.23 4.23
CA GLY A 1014 66.64 1.79 4.11
C GLY A 1014 67.95 1.09 4.42
N ASP A 1015 67.96 0.32 5.50
CA ASP A 1015 68.85 -0.80 5.69
C ASP A 1015 67.98 -2.06 5.83
N ASP A 1016 68.42 -3.09 5.11
CA ASP A 1016 68.01 -4.50 5.11
C ASP A 1016 66.56 -4.83 4.72
N ALA A 1017 66.36 -4.98 3.41
CA ALA A 1017 65.26 -5.72 2.83
C ALA A 1017 65.45 -7.22 3.10
N GLU A 1018 64.71 -7.78 4.07
CA GLU A 1018 64.34 -9.19 4.02
C GLU A 1018 63.23 -9.35 2.97
N GLU A 1019 63.47 -10.22 1.98
CA GLU A 1019 62.53 -10.51 0.90
C GLU A 1019 61.26 -11.17 1.47
N GLU A 1020 60.13 -10.46 1.49
CA GLU A 1020 58.83 -11.04 1.84
C GLU A 1020 58.41 -12.13 0.83
N GLU A 1021 58.20 -13.35 1.33
CA GLU A 1021 57.75 -14.49 0.55
C GLU A 1021 56.26 -14.34 0.16
N LYS A 1022 55.94 -14.49 -1.13
CA LYS A 1022 54.55 -14.43 -1.63
C LYS A 1022 53.91 -15.80 -1.73
N PHE A 1023 52.69 -15.90 -1.19
CA PHE A 1023 51.85 -17.09 -1.19
C PHE A 1023 50.53 -16.85 -1.97
N ASP A 1024 49.93 -17.91 -2.51
CA ASP A 1024 48.60 -17.87 -3.14
C ASP A 1024 47.44 -17.96 -2.13
N ALA A 1025 46.19 -17.92 -2.62
CA ALA A 1025 44.97 -17.96 -1.79
C ALA A 1025 44.77 -19.25 -0.98
N MET A 1026 45.65 -20.25 -1.13
CA MET A 1026 45.68 -21.48 -0.34
C MET A 1026 46.99 -21.66 0.46
N GLY A 1027 47.92 -20.70 0.40
CA GLY A 1027 49.14 -20.71 1.22
C GLY A 1027 50.37 -21.37 0.58
N ASN A 1028 50.44 -21.54 -0.74
CA ASN A 1028 51.63 -22.10 -1.42
C ASN A 1028 52.57 -21.02 -2.01
N LYS A 1029 53.89 -21.25 -1.93
CA LYS A 1029 54.94 -20.31 -2.36
C LYS A 1029 55.08 -20.27 -3.89
N ILE A 1030 54.91 -19.10 -4.51
CA ILE A 1030 55.02 -18.92 -5.97
C ILE A 1030 56.40 -18.37 -6.34
N VAL A 1031 57.14 -19.08 -7.20
CA VAL A 1031 58.41 -18.59 -7.77
C VAL A 1031 58.14 -17.83 -9.06
N SER A 1032 58.23 -16.50 -9.03
CA SER A 1032 58.08 -15.65 -10.23
C SER A 1032 59.43 -15.29 -10.86
N THR A 1033 59.57 -15.47 -12.17
CA THR A 1033 60.71 -15.01 -12.98
C THR A 1033 60.74 -13.47 -13.09
N LYS A 1034 61.95 -12.89 -12.95
CA LYS A 1034 62.22 -11.43 -12.93
C LYS A 1034 61.72 -10.73 -14.20
N LYS A 1035 60.83 -9.74 -14.06
CA LYS A 1035 60.57 -8.72 -15.09
C LYS A 1035 61.68 -7.67 -15.09
N LYS A 1036 62.14 -7.25 -16.28
CA LYS A 1036 63.10 -6.14 -16.47
C LYS A 1036 62.62 -4.86 -15.77
N ALA A 1037 63.53 -4.18 -15.10
CA ALA A 1037 63.26 -2.91 -14.42
C ALA A 1037 62.89 -1.81 -15.42
N LYS A 1038 61.77 -1.11 -15.19
CA LYS A 1038 61.38 0.07 -15.96
C LYS A 1038 62.32 1.24 -15.65
N LEU A 1039 62.88 1.84 -16.69
CA LEU A 1039 63.72 3.04 -16.62
C LEU A 1039 62.99 4.20 -15.91
N SER A 1040 63.72 4.95 -15.09
CA SER A 1040 63.17 6.12 -14.40
C SER A 1040 62.84 7.26 -15.38
N SER A 1041 61.94 8.16 -14.99
CA SER A 1041 61.53 9.31 -15.81
C SER A 1041 62.69 10.26 -16.16
N ALA A 1042 63.72 10.31 -15.32
CA ALA A 1042 64.96 11.04 -15.56
C ALA A 1042 65.83 10.36 -16.64
N GLU A 1043 65.93 9.03 -16.62
CA GLU A 1043 66.67 8.24 -17.62
C GLU A 1043 65.97 8.24 -18.98
N LEU A 1044 64.63 8.17 -19.01
CA LEU A 1044 63.82 8.31 -20.22
C LEU A 1044 63.98 9.71 -20.85
N ARG A 1045 64.03 10.77 -20.03
CA ARG A 1045 64.33 12.13 -20.52
C ARG A 1045 65.75 12.26 -21.05
N LYS A 1046 66.73 11.60 -20.41
CA LYS A 1046 68.13 11.58 -20.85
C LYS A 1046 68.26 10.86 -22.19
N LYS A 1047 67.70 9.65 -22.33
CA LYS A 1047 67.68 8.90 -23.61
C LYS A 1047 66.94 9.65 -24.72
N LYS A 1048 65.84 10.33 -24.42
CA LYS A 1048 65.13 11.18 -25.40
C LYS A 1048 65.95 12.39 -25.85
N LYS A 1049 66.69 13.02 -24.93
CA LYS A 1049 67.59 14.14 -25.24
C LYS A 1049 68.79 13.69 -26.07
N ASP A 1050 69.32 12.50 -25.78
CA ASP A 1050 70.44 11.90 -26.51
C ASP A 1050 70.03 11.46 -27.93
N ARG A 1051 68.82 10.91 -28.08
CA ARG A 1051 68.21 10.59 -29.39
C ARG A 1051 68.06 11.82 -30.28
N MET A 1052 67.59 12.93 -29.71
CA MET A 1052 67.51 14.20 -30.44
C MET A 1052 68.88 14.77 -30.80
N ALA A 1053 69.91 14.55 -29.96
CA ALA A 1053 71.27 14.96 -30.27
C ALA A 1053 71.90 14.11 -31.39
N ARG A 1054 71.69 12.78 -31.39
CA ARG A 1054 72.16 11.87 -32.45
C ARG A 1054 71.47 12.13 -33.79
N ARG A 1055 70.16 12.40 -33.77
CA ARG A 1055 69.39 12.80 -34.96
C ARG A 1055 69.86 14.15 -35.53
N LYS A 1056 70.32 15.08 -34.67
CA LYS A 1056 70.96 16.34 -35.10
C LYS A 1056 72.37 16.15 -35.66
N ARG A 1057 73.04 15.04 -35.37
CA ARG A 1057 74.35 14.67 -35.94
C ARG A 1057 74.25 13.83 -37.22
N GLY A 1058 73.03 13.56 -37.72
CA GLY A 1058 72.80 12.83 -38.96
C GLY A 1058 72.84 11.30 -38.85
N GLU A 1059 72.77 10.76 -37.62
CA GLU A 1059 72.68 9.31 -37.38
C GLU A 1059 71.22 8.82 -37.51
N GLU A 1060 70.99 7.67 -38.16
CA GLU A 1060 69.68 7.00 -38.20
C GLU A 1060 69.35 6.36 -36.83
N VAL A 1061 68.13 6.58 -36.33
CA VAL A 1061 67.70 6.07 -35.02
C VAL A 1061 66.27 5.54 -35.11
N PHE A 1062 66.06 4.27 -34.74
CA PHE A 1062 64.76 3.59 -34.78
C PHE A 1062 64.01 3.67 -33.44
N THR A 1063 62.68 3.53 -33.47
CA THR A 1063 61.81 3.68 -32.29
C THR A 1063 61.90 2.53 -31.30
N ASP A 1064 62.45 1.40 -31.71
CA ASP A 1064 62.26 0.11 -31.06
C ASP A 1064 63.49 -0.32 -30.22
N GLU A 1065 64.51 0.54 -30.13
CA GLU A 1065 65.76 0.26 -29.40
C GLU A 1065 65.64 0.29 -27.85
N ASP A 1066 64.45 0.51 -27.29
CA ASP A 1066 64.24 0.76 -25.84
C ASP A 1066 63.14 -0.10 -25.17
N GLU A 1067 62.70 -1.24 -25.75
CA GLU A 1067 61.80 -2.22 -25.08
C GLU A 1067 62.51 -3.22 -24.12
#